data_AF-A0A934EHS9-F1
#
_entry.id   AF-A0A934EHS9-F1
#
_cell.length_a   1.000
_cell.length_b   1.000
_cell.length_c   1.000
_cell.angle_alpha   90.00
_cell.angle_beta   90.00
_cell.angle_gamma   90.00
#
_symmetry.space_group_name_H-M   'P 1'
#
loop_
_entity.id
_entity.type
_entity.pdbx_description
1 polymer ?
#
loop_
_entity_poly.entity_id
_entity_poly.type
_entity_poly.pdbx_seq_one_letter_code
_entity_poly.pdbx_strand_id
1 'polypeptide(L)'
;MDTKHLAILLTDIKGFTSRTASRSRDKLAEFLETHEKLVLPVITRFKGRLVKNIGDAFLATFESPTNAVLCGAAIQKRLKEHNSACAVEDRIEVRIAVNSGEVSVAEDGDVFGSAVNVTARLESAAQAGEVYFTEAVYLTMNRAEVPSREVGCRQFRGVPDKVRIFKVLDAPAPGGAEAPEDGLPMEGVPAEGVSEKARREARRRFRQGLEAYFGEFDFSAALSCMKDAVQLDPRLVDAHLMAAVCAGNIGDEVERSSVARRLRGLLRDEEDAKSRLKIPAVLAYLDRDPAYPELAARCRRRNPKDPYMDLLEYHAAARRGDHAGARASLRRWTRFYPGASVFARYAEAEHQYGIMADPEKALELFRKLIADRPEVVNFRMGMFFLLLSLKRLQEAKDQLAEALKIDPANEFLQVFAAELALHRGEREAGHNYLRSLIGLSKAPDSWKSCIYYRLYLSSRSWGNKAEAERHLAMAQGIGPQWEWESVERIEERAASFAIPASLYPEIPPERFGLVADRIRAAWVANDTSGILNVGAGYLACFDIRSARECRKSVFWAGHNMSPEEIKGTRVLLDSVPSTPFMDADGNILHADFERTPCVHWPFSAAVTCARPVQHHETAFMTAQFDASSALRPREDRICFEVDESRNRWGNRTYVVIVPQDMALESVSLRPDETLEAGGAQMLVYARFFYVLEKFRLNIRLRL
;
A
#
# COMPACT_ATOMS: atom_id res chain seq x y z
N MET A 1 13.74 13.76 -3.89
CA MET A 1 14.57 12.95 -4.80
C MET A 1 15.99 13.40 -4.62
N ASP A 2 16.92 12.45 -4.49
CA ASP A 2 18.34 12.75 -4.31
C ASP A 2 19.03 12.71 -5.67
N THR A 3 19.78 13.75 -6.02
CA THR A 3 20.52 13.79 -7.29
C THR A 3 21.89 13.18 -7.07
N LYS A 4 22.17 12.10 -7.80
CA LYS A 4 23.45 11.38 -7.71
C LYS A 4 24.10 11.26 -9.07
N HIS A 5 25.42 11.36 -9.12
CA HIS A 5 26.19 11.03 -10.31
C HIS A 5 26.50 9.53 -10.27
N LEU A 6 25.88 8.74 -11.15
CA LEU A 6 26.01 7.28 -11.16
C LEU A 6 26.41 6.78 -12.55
N ALA A 7 27.01 5.59 -12.60
CA ALA A 7 27.12 4.80 -13.81
C ALA A 7 25.89 3.92 -13.95
N ILE A 8 25.26 3.94 -15.12
CA ILE A 8 24.05 3.18 -15.45
C ILE A 8 24.45 2.10 -16.44
N LEU A 9 24.10 0.86 -16.15
CA LEU A 9 24.25 -0.29 -17.02
C LEU A 9 22.87 -0.78 -17.44
N LEU A 10 22.69 -0.93 -18.75
CA LEU A 10 21.52 -1.59 -19.33
C LEU A 10 21.96 -2.84 -20.08
N THR A 11 21.22 -3.93 -19.88
CA THR A 11 21.33 -5.17 -20.65
C THR A 11 20.02 -5.42 -21.40
N ASP A 12 20.06 -6.11 -22.54
CA ASP A 12 18.86 -6.53 -23.29
C ASP A 12 19.15 -7.79 -24.10
N ILE A 13 18.18 -8.70 -24.26
CA ILE A 13 18.36 -9.94 -25.03
C ILE A 13 18.05 -9.67 -26.50
N LYS A 14 19.05 -9.92 -27.37
CA LYS A 14 18.90 -9.71 -28.82
C LYS A 14 17.80 -10.61 -29.39
N GLY A 15 16.82 -9.96 -30.03
CA GLY A 15 15.74 -10.66 -30.72
C GLY A 15 14.76 -11.36 -29.79
N PHE A 16 14.62 -10.87 -28.55
CA PHE A 16 13.69 -11.43 -27.56
C PHE A 16 12.27 -11.60 -28.12
N THR A 17 11.72 -10.58 -28.78
CA THR A 17 10.37 -10.61 -29.38
C THR A 17 10.18 -11.67 -30.48
N SER A 18 11.20 -11.98 -31.27
CA SER A 18 11.12 -13.07 -32.25
C SER A 18 11.38 -14.46 -31.65
N ARG A 19 12.17 -14.53 -30.57
CA ARG A 19 12.46 -15.76 -29.81
C ARG A 19 11.32 -16.18 -28.88
N THR A 20 10.44 -15.26 -28.48
CA THR A 20 9.27 -15.56 -27.63
C THR A 20 8.05 -16.03 -28.42
N ALA A 21 7.89 -15.61 -29.68
CA ALA A 21 6.74 -15.94 -30.53
C ALA A 21 6.60 -17.43 -30.86
N SER A 22 7.68 -18.22 -30.75
CA SER A 22 7.73 -19.65 -31.08
C SER A 22 7.90 -20.57 -29.86
N ARG A 23 7.93 -20.03 -28.63
CA ARG A 23 8.14 -20.78 -27.37
C ARG A 23 6.83 -20.96 -26.59
N SER A 24 6.68 -22.11 -25.91
CA SER A 24 5.63 -22.28 -24.90
C SER A 24 5.91 -21.40 -23.68
N ARG A 25 4.87 -21.07 -22.90
CA ARG A 25 4.99 -20.21 -21.70
C ARG A 25 6.03 -20.73 -20.71
N ASP A 26 6.09 -22.05 -20.49
CA ASP A 26 7.03 -22.66 -19.55
C ASP A 26 8.49 -22.55 -20.03
N LYS A 27 8.74 -22.74 -21.33
CA LYS A 27 10.09 -22.60 -21.92
C LYS A 27 10.57 -21.15 -22.00
N LEU A 28 9.65 -20.19 -22.03
CA LEU A 28 9.99 -18.77 -21.93
C LEU A 28 10.36 -18.39 -20.50
N ALA A 29 9.62 -18.92 -19.51
CA ALA A 29 9.93 -18.70 -18.09
C ALA A 29 11.31 -19.28 -17.71
N GLU A 30 11.62 -20.50 -18.15
CA GLU A 30 12.93 -21.14 -17.91
C GLU A 30 14.09 -20.37 -18.56
N PHE A 31 13.86 -19.82 -19.77
CA PHE A 31 14.84 -19.01 -20.48
C PHE A 31 15.14 -17.69 -19.75
N LEU A 32 14.11 -16.99 -19.26
CA LEU A 32 14.27 -15.78 -18.45
C LEU A 32 14.90 -16.07 -17.08
N GLU A 33 14.54 -17.17 -16.42
CA GLU A 33 15.14 -17.58 -15.16
C GLU A 33 16.64 -17.90 -15.32
N THR A 34 17.02 -18.53 -16.43
CA THR A 34 18.42 -18.81 -16.76
C THR A 34 19.19 -17.51 -17.00
N HIS A 35 18.60 -16.55 -17.71
CA HIS A 35 19.18 -15.23 -17.89
C HIS A 35 19.40 -14.51 -16.54
N GLU A 36 18.41 -14.50 -15.66
CA GLU A 36 18.51 -13.90 -14.31
C GLU A 36 19.62 -14.55 -13.46
N LYS A 37 19.69 -15.88 -13.44
CA LYS A 37 20.74 -16.64 -12.72
C LYS A 37 22.15 -16.36 -13.24
N LEU A 38 22.29 -16.02 -14.51
CA LEU A 38 23.59 -15.70 -15.10
C LEU A 38 23.99 -14.24 -14.85
N VAL A 39 23.05 -13.29 -14.87
CA VAL A 39 23.34 -11.85 -14.85
C VAL A 39 23.35 -11.25 -13.44
N LEU A 40 22.34 -11.52 -12.60
CA LEU A 40 22.16 -10.84 -11.30
C LEU A 40 23.32 -11.06 -10.30
N PRO A 41 23.93 -12.26 -10.21
CA PRO A 41 25.08 -12.46 -9.34
C PRO A 41 26.29 -11.61 -9.76
N VAL A 42 26.46 -11.35 -11.06
CA VAL A 42 27.58 -10.55 -11.58
C VAL A 42 27.37 -9.08 -11.23
N ILE A 43 26.15 -8.55 -11.40
CA ILE A 43 25.79 -7.19 -10.97
C ILE A 43 26.12 -6.98 -9.50
N THR A 44 25.72 -7.93 -8.65
CA THR A 44 25.98 -7.86 -7.20
C THR A 44 27.47 -7.93 -6.88
N ARG A 45 28.22 -8.82 -7.55
CA ARG A 45 29.67 -8.99 -7.37
C ARG A 45 30.46 -7.71 -7.63
N PHE A 46 30.04 -6.91 -8.61
CA PHE A 46 30.69 -5.64 -8.95
C PHE A 46 30.08 -4.44 -8.21
N LYS A 47 29.41 -4.67 -7.08
CA LYS A 47 28.77 -3.63 -6.25
C LYS A 47 27.70 -2.82 -7.01
N GLY A 48 27.06 -3.45 -7.99
CA GLY A 48 25.93 -2.88 -8.72
C GLY A 48 24.62 -3.07 -7.95
N ARG A 49 23.76 -2.05 -8.01
CA ARG A 49 22.38 -2.12 -7.53
C ARG A 49 21.44 -2.31 -8.72
N LEU A 50 20.76 -3.45 -8.77
CA LEU A 50 19.65 -3.64 -9.71
C LEU A 50 18.54 -2.66 -9.33
N VAL A 51 18.15 -1.81 -10.28
CA VAL A 51 17.10 -0.82 -10.08
C VAL A 51 15.76 -1.40 -10.48
N LYS A 52 15.67 -1.96 -11.70
CA LYS A 52 14.45 -2.60 -12.20
C LYS A 52 14.72 -3.55 -13.35
N ASN A 53 13.80 -4.49 -13.51
CA ASN A 53 13.69 -5.35 -14.69
C ASN A 53 12.67 -4.71 -15.65
N ILE A 54 13.06 -4.50 -16.91
CA ILE A 54 12.22 -3.95 -17.98
C ILE A 54 12.04 -5.07 -19.01
N GLY A 55 11.15 -6.03 -18.71
CA GLY A 55 10.93 -7.20 -19.56
C GLY A 55 12.10 -8.19 -19.51
N ASP A 56 12.91 -8.23 -20.56
CA ASP A 56 14.15 -9.02 -20.66
C ASP A 56 15.42 -8.17 -20.44
N ALA A 57 15.25 -6.88 -20.17
CA ALA A 57 16.32 -5.94 -19.94
C ALA A 57 16.54 -5.64 -18.44
N PHE A 58 17.80 -5.56 -17.99
CA PHE A 58 18.12 -5.14 -16.63
C PHE A 58 18.69 -3.73 -16.62
N LEU A 59 18.14 -2.88 -15.75
CA LEU A 59 18.72 -1.59 -15.40
C LEU A 59 19.42 -1.71 -14.05
N ALA A 60 20.73 -1.47 -14.05
CA ALA A 60 21.54 -1.44 -12.84
C ALA A 60 22.33 -0.14 -12.72
N THR A 61 22.63 0.26 -11.48
CA THR A 61 23.42 1.45 -11.16
C THR A 61 24.65 1.10 -10.36
N PHE A 62 25.72 1.85 -10.57
CA PHE A 62 27.02 1.67 -9.95
C PHE A 62 27.58 3.04 -9.54
N GLU A 63 28.20 3.11 -8.37
CA GLU A 63 28.95 4.30 -7.97
C GLU A 63 30.28 4.41 -8.73
N SER A 64 30.85 3.28 -9.17
CA SER A 64 32.09 3.23 -9.94
C SER A 64 31.81 2.94 -11.43
N PRO A 65 32.17 3.85 -12.35
CA PRO A 65 32.14 3.60 -13.79
C PRO A 65 33.00 2.41 -14.22
N THR A 66 34.17 2.21 -13.58
CA THR A 66 35.02 1.02 -13.81
C THR A 66 34.27 -0.27 -13.49
N ASN A 67 33.60 -0.33 -12.32
CA ASN A 67 32.86 -1.52 -11.92
C ASN A 67 31.69 -1.82 -12.86
N ALA A 68 31.01 -0.80 -13.36
CA ALA A 68 29.93 -0.98 -14.34
C ALA A 68 30.46 -1.63 -15.62
N VAL A 69 31.60 -1.17 -16.16
CA VAL A 69 32.17 -1.74 -17.38
C VAL A 69 32.75 -3.14 -17.16
N LEU A 70 33.43 -3.38 -16.04
CA LEU A 70 33.91 -4.71 -15.66
C LEU A 70 32.75 -5.70 -15.43
N CYS A 71 31.65 -5.24 -14.84
CA CYS A 71 30.42 -6.02 -14.70
C CYS A 71 29.88 -6.44 -16.07
N GLY A 72 29.77 -5.50 -17.01
CA GLY A 72 29.35 -5.79 -18.38
C GLY A 72 30.25 -6.84 -19.05
N ALA A 73 31.58 -6.69 -18.93
CA ALA A 73 32.53 -7.63 -19.50
C ALA A 73 32.42 -9.03 -18.88
N ALA A 74 32.22 -9.11 -17.56
CA ALA A 74 32.03 -10.37 -16.84
C ALA A 74 30.70 -11.05 -17.19
N ILE A 75 29.62 -10.28 -17.40
CA ILE A 75 28.34 -10.80 -17.90
C ILE A 75 28.56 -11.44 -19.28
N GLN A 76 29.21 -10.73 -20.21
CA GLN A 76 29.45 -11.26 -21.56
C GLN A 76 30.29 -12.54 -21.54
N LYS A 77 31.32 -12.61 -20.69
CA LYS A 77 32.13 -13.81 -20.52
C LYS A 77 31.30 -15.00 -20.03
N ARG A 78 30.49 -14.79 -18.98
CA ARG A 78 29.65 -15.85 -18.39
C ARG A 78 28.57 -16.34 -19.36
N LEU A 79 27.99 -15.44 -20.14
CA LEU A 79 27.04 -15.80 -21.20
C LEU A 79 27.73 -16.56 -22.33
N LYS A 80 28.96 -16.18 -22.72
CA LYS A 80 29.74 -16.91 -23.72
C LYS A 80 30.06 -18.34 -23.26
N GLU A 81 30.42 -18.53 -22.00
CA GLU A 81 30.63 -19.85 -21.39
C GLU A 81 29.34 -20.68 -21.43
N HIS A 82 28.21 -20.12 -21.01
CA HIS A 82 26.90 -20.78 -21.10
C HIS A 82 26.53 -21.16 -22.54
N ASN A 83 26.64 -20.20 -23.47
CA ASN A 83 26.29 -20.36 -24.88
C ASN A 83 27.15 -21.40 -25.62
N SER A 84 28.36 -21.67 -25.12
CA SER A 84 29.25 -22.71 -25.65
C SER A 84 28.80 -24.13 -25.26
N ALA A 85 28.03 -24.25 -24.17
CA ALA A 85 27.56 -25.51 -23.61
C ALA A 85 26.09 -25.82 -23.93
N CYS A 86 25.38 -24.94 -24.64
CA CYS A 86 23.96 -25.11 -24.97
C CYS A 86 23.69 -25.08 -26.49
N ALA A 87 22.52 -25.60 -26.88
CA ALA A 87 22.04 -25.56 -28.26
C ALA A 87 21.81 -24.12 -28.73
N VAL A 88 21.83 -23.89 -30.05
CA VAL A 88 21.76 -22.54 -30.65
C VAL A 88 20.48 -21.82 -30.24
N GLU A 89 19.37 -22.55 -30.19
CA GLU A 89 18.06 -22.07 -29.79
C GLU A 89 18.02 -21.55 -28.34
N ASP A 90 18.87 -22.06 -27.44
CA ASP A 90 18.93 -21.70 -26.02
C ASP A 90 20.03 -20.72 -25.67
N ARG A 91 20.82 -20.27 -26.66
CA ARG A 91 21.84 -19.25 -26.45
C ARG A 91 21.22 -17.92 -26.03
N ILE A 92 21.77 -17.32 -24.99
CA ILE A 92 21.39 -16.01 -24.48
C ILE A 92 22.41 -14.98 -24.99
N GLU A 93 22.02 -14.23 -26.00
CA GLU A 93 22.85 -13.19 -26.61
C GLU A 93 22.41 -11.82 -26.10
N VAL A 94 23.21 -11.21 -25.23
CA VAL A 94 22.89 -9.94 -24.60
C VAL A 94 23.73 -8.83 -25.19
N ARG A 95 23.12 -7.66 -25.38
CA ARG A 95 23.82 -6.39 -25.65
C ARG A 95 23.87 -5.57 -24.36
N ILE A 96 24.98 -4.91 -24.10
CA ILE A 96 25.21 -4.15 -22.87
C ILE A 96 25.67 -2.74 -23.21
N ALA A 97 25.06 -1.75 -22.56
CA ALA A 97 25.53 -0.37 -22.60
C ALA A 97 25.76 0.21 -21.21
N VAL A 98 26.78 1.05 -21.11
CA VAL A 98 27.11 1.79 -19.89
C VAL A 98 27.23 3.28 -20.20
N ASN A 99 26.58 4.11 -19.40
CA ASN A 99 26.75 5.56 -19.41
C ASN A 99 27.00 6.05 -17.99
N SER A 100 27.56 7.25 -17.82
CA SER A 100 27.65 7.90 -16.52
C SER A 100 27.15 9.33 -16.61
N GLY A 101 26.43 9.77 -15.59
CA GLY A 101 25.88 11.11 -15.50
C GLY A 101 25.01 11.28 -14.27
N GLU A 102 24.50 12.50 -14.09
CA GLU A 102 23.53 12.79 -13.03
C GLU A 102 22.19 12.10 -13.30
N VAL A 103 21.67 11.50 -12.23
CA VAL A 103 20.35 10.88 -12.18
C VAL A 103 19.62 11.32 -10.92
N SER A 104 18.32 11.46 -11.03
CA SER A 104 17.44 11.63 -9.87
C SER A 104 17.09 10.23 -9.34
N VAL A 105 17.45 9.97 -8.09
CA VAL A 105 17.12 8.74 -7.39
C VAL A 105 15.85 8.97 -6.58
N ALA A 106 14.81 8.19 -6.87
CA ALA A 106 13.58 8.17 -6.12
C ALA A 106 13.74 7.41 -4.78
N GLU A 107 12.84 7.62 -3.83
CA GLU A 107 12.90 7.00 -2.50
C GLU A 107 12.72 5.48 -2.53
N ASP A 108 11.98 4.98 -3.52
CA ASP A 108 11.86 3.54 -3.82
C ASP A 108 13.11 2.94 -4.48
N GLY A 109 14.08 3.80 -4.82
CA GLY A 109 15.33 3.44 -5.46
C GLY A 109 15.32 3.47 -6.98
N ASP A 110 14.21 3.83 -7.65
CA ASP A 110 14.20 3.99 -9.11
C ASP A 110 15.10 5.16 -9.55
N VAL A 111 15.60 5.12 -10.80
CA VAL A 111 16.48 6.16 -11.35
C VAL A 111 15.94 6.74 -12.64
N PHE A 112 15.95 8.07 -12.71
CA PHE A 112 15.46 8.84 -13.84
C PHE A 112 16.48 9.90 -14.27
N GLY A 113 16.43 10.30 -15.54
CA GLY A 113 17.24 11.41 -16.04
C GLY A 113 17.81 11.17 -17.42
N SER A 114 18.45 12.21 -17.97
CA SER A 114 19.06 12.17 -19.30
C SER A 114 20.07 11.03 -19.44
N ALA A 115 20.85 10.75 -18.39
CA ALA A 115 21.84 9.68 -18.40
C ALA A 115 21.21 8.29 -18.63
N VAL A 116 20.03 8.01 -18.07
CA VAL A 116 19.28 6.76 -18.27
C VAL A 116 18.80 6.66 -19.73
N ASN A 117 18.24 7.74 -20.27
CA ASN A 117 17.74 7.80 -21.65
C ASN A 117 18.87 7.61 -22.69
N VAL A 118 20.05 8.19 -22.44
CA VAL A 118 21.23 7.98 -23.28
C VAL A 118 21.71 6.53 -23.20
N THR A 119 21.69 5.93 -22.00
CA THR A 119 22.09 4.51 -21.81
C THR A 119 21.18 3.59 -22.62
N ALA A 120 19.86 3.79 -22.59
CA ALA A 120 18.90 2.95 -23.32
C ALA A 120 19.11 3.02 -24.85
N ARG A 121 19.45 4.21 -25.37
CA ARG A 121 19.72 4.37 -26.81
C ARG A 121 21.07 3.81 -27.22
N LEU A 122 22.05 3.87 -26.32
CA LEU A 122 23.34 3.23 -26.52
C LEU A 122 23.21 1.71 -26.50
N GLU A 123 22.40 1.15 -25.60
CA GLU A 123 22.06 -0.28 -25.54
C GLU A 123 21.50 -0.72 -26.89
N SER A 124 20.51 0.01 -27.40
CA SER A 124 19.87 -0.32 -28.67
C SER A 124 20.83 -0.22 -29.87
N ALA A 125 21.91 0.54 -29.73
CA ALA A 125 22.99 0.69 -30.72
C ALA A 125 24.10 -0.36 -30.60
N ALA A 126 24.20 -1.06 -29.47
CA ALA A 126 25.24 -2.03 -29.18
C ALA A 126 24.98 -3.36 -29.89
N GLN A 127 26.06 -4.04 -30.28
CA GLN A 127 25.97 -5.38 -30.84
C GLN A 127 25.88 -6.41 -29.70
N ALA A 128 25.19 -7.52 -29.94
CA ALA A 128 25.17 -8.61 -28.96
C ALA A 128 26.55 -9.22 -28.77
N GLY A 129 26.85 -9.59 -27.53
CA GLY A 129 28.20 -10.02 -27.14
C GLY A 129 29.15 -8.87 -26.83
N GLU A 130 28.78 -7.63 -27.10
CA GLU A 130 29.62 -6.45 -26.87
C GLU A 130 29.15 -5.62 -25.67
N VAL A 131 30.09 -4.86 -25.10
CA VAL A 131 29.83 -3.85 -24.06
C VAL A 131 30.21 -2.50 -24.63
N TYR A 132 29.20 -1.66 -24.87
CA TYR A 132 29.39 -0.29 -25.34
C TYR A 132 29.32 0.68 -24.18
N PHE A 133 30.10 1.75 -24.24
CA PHE A 133 30.03 2.79 -23.24
C PHE A 133 30.37 4.17 -23.80
N THR A 134 29.89 5.21 -23.13
CA THR A 134 30.06 6.60 -23.57
C THR A 134 31.44 7.16 -23.20
N GLU A 135 31.80 8.28 -23.82
CA GLU A 135 32.97 9.07 -23.42
C GLU A 135 32.94 9.48 -21.94
N ALA A 136 31.77 9.78 -21.37
CA ALA A 136 31.64 10.11 -19.95
C ALA A 136 32.16 8.98 -19.05
N VAL A 137 31.88 7.73 -19.40
CA VAL A 137 32.44 6.55 -18.72
C VAL A 137 33.93 6.42 -19.00
N TYR A 138 34.36 6.59 -20.26
CA TYR A 138 35.77 6.48 -20.65
C TYR A 138 36.68 7.44 -19.89
N LEU A 139 36.21 8.66 -19.63
CA LEU A 139 36.95 9.71 -18.92
C LEU A 139 36.98 9.50 -17.40
N THR A 140 35.99 8.80 -16.83
CA THR A 140 35.83 8.63 -15.37
C THR A 140 36.20 7.25 -14.86
N MET A 141 36.45 6.28 -15.76
CA MET A 141 36.90 4.94 -15.40
C MET A 141 38.43 4.84 -15.29
N ASN A 142 38.91 3.85 -14.53
CA ASN A 142 40.29 3.40 -14.58
C ASN A 142 40.57 2.66 -15.89
N ARG A 143 41.15 3.37 -16.86
CA ARG A 143 41.45 2.86 -18.20
C ARG A 143 42.49 1.74 -18.23
N ALA A 144 43.32 1.59 -17.19
CA ALA A 144 44.29 0.50 -17.11
C ALA A 144 43.63 -0.86 -16.85
N GLU A 145 42.47 -0.87 -16.18
CA GLU A 145 41.71 -2.10 -15.88
C GLU A 145 40.80 -2.55 -17.03
N VAL A 146 40.48 -1.65 -17.96
CA VAL A 146 39.48 -1.90 -19.01
C VAL A 146 40.06 -1.58 -20.40
N PRO A 147 40.74 -2.54 -21.04
CA PRO A 147 41.19 -2.40 -22.42
C PRO A 147 40.01 -2.11 -23.34
N SER A 148 40.05 -0.98 -24.05
CA SER A 148 38.94 -0.47 -24.84
C SER A 148 39.40 0.29 -26.07
N ARG A 149 38.52 0.40 -27.06
CA ARG A 149 38.73 1.24 -28.25
C ARG A 149 37.49 2.03 -28.60
N GLU A 150 37.68 3.15 -29.28
CA GLU A 150 36.58 3.92 -29.85
C GLU A 150 35.96 3.18 -31.05
N VAL A 151 34.63 3.26 -31.16
CA VAL A 151 33.82 2.65 -32.23
C VAL A 151 33.13 3.70 -33.12
N GLY A 152 33.14 4.98 -32.69
CA GLY A 152 32.67 6.13 -33.46
C GLY A 152 31.75 7.06 -32.64
N CYS A 153 31.18 8.06 -33.32
CA CYS A 153 30.24 9.02 -32.71
C CYS A 153 28.81 8.81 -33.23
N ARG A 154 27.79 8.91 -32.37
CA ARG A 154 26.38 8.91 -32.78
C ARG A 154 25.61 10.08 -32.17
N GLN A 155 24.72 10.68 -32.97
CA GLN A 155 23.74 11.63 -32.47
C GLN A 155 22.50 10.86 -31.97
N PHE A 156 22.12 11.07 -30.71
CA PHE A 156 20.89 10.50 -30.15
C PHE A 156 19.78 11.56 -30.08
N ARG A 157 18.52 11.17 -30.31
CA ARG A 157 17.36 12.08 -30.41
C ARG A 157 17.16 12.91 -29.13
N GLY A 158 17.37 14.22 -29.14
CA GLY A 158 17.21 15.04 -27.91
C GLY A 158 18.43 15.01 -26.97
N VAL A 159 19.58 14.57 -27.49
CA VAL A 159 20.91 14.95 -26.96
C VAL A 159 21.46 15.99 -27.95
N PRO A 160 21.92 17.17 -27.50
CA PRO A 160 22.39 18.23 -28.39
C PRO A 160 23.69 17.85 -29.12
N ASP A 161 24.61 17.13 -28.46
CA ASP A 161 25.91 16.77 -29.01
C ASP A 161 26.02 15.31 -29.47
N LYS A 162 26.96 15.04 -30.37
CA LYS A 162 27.32 13.66 -30.76
C LYS A 162 27.99 12.97 -29.59
N VAL A 163 27.49 11.81 -29.21
CA VAL A 163 28.09 10.96 -28.17
C VAL A 163 29.15 10.06 -28.80
N ARG A 164 30.40 10.18 -28.32
CA ARG A 164 31.48 9.24 -28.63
C ARG A 164 31.27 7.92 -27.90
N ILE A 165 31.43 6.82 -28.63
CA ILE A 165 31.16 5.46 -28.16
C ILE A 165 32.46 4.66 -28.18
N PHE A 166 32.68 3.92 -27.10
CA PHE A 166 33.79 3.00 -26.91
C PHE A 166 33.25 1.59 -26.71
N LYS A 167 34.09 0.59 -26.96
CA LYS A 167 33.81 -0.80 -26.62
C LYS A 167 34.99 -1.48 -25.95
N VAL A 168 34.67 -2.44 -25.08
CA VAL A 168 35.67 -3.31 -24.43
C VAL A 168 36.30 -4.25 -25.47
N LEU A 169 37.62 -4.44 -25.40
CA LEU A 169 38.38 -5.26 -26.35
C LEU A 169 38.45 -6.74 -25.94
N ASP A 170 38.62 -7.03 -24.65
CA ASP A 170 38.60 -8.38 -24.06
C ASP A 170 38.33 -8.29 -22.54
N ALA A 171 37.61 -9.26 -21.97
CA ALA A 171 37.24 -9.25 -20.54
C ALA A 171 38.44 -9.58 -19.63
N PRO A 172 38.83 -8.71 -18.66
CA PRO A 172 39.98 -8.95 -17.80
C PRO A 172 39.71 -10.04 -16.73
N ALA A 173 40.76 -10.75 -16.31
CA ALA A 173 40.72 -11.70 -15.20
C ALA A 173 40.69 -10.95 -13.84
N PRO A 174 40.01 -11.48 -12.80
CA PRO A 174 39.87 -10.77 -11.53
C PRO A 174 41.20 -10.80 -10.75
N GLY A 175 41.86 -9.63 -10.63
CA GLY A 175 43.06 -9.44 -9.82
C GLY A 175 42.87 -8.30 -8.82
N GLY A 176 43.01 -8.65 -7.54
CA GLY A 176 43.33 -7.82 -6.35
C GLY A 176 42.97 -6.33 -6.34
N ALA A 177 41.88 -5.98 -5.66
CA ALA A 177 41.74 -4.70 -4.98
C ALA A 177 40.76 -4.89 -3.79
N GLU A 178 41.32 -5.27 -2.64
CA GLU A 178 40.68 -5.07 -1.35
C GLU A 178 40.58 -3.56 -1.08
N ALA A 179 39.44 -3.12 -0.55
CA ALA A 179 39.12 -1.73 -0.22
C ALA A 179 38.33 -1.72 1.10
N PRO A 180 38.37 -0.64 1.89
CA PRO A 180 38.92 -0.62 3.25
C PRO A 180 37.85 -0.74 4.34
N GLU A 181 38.32 -1.16 5.52
CA GLU A 181 37.63 -1.01 6.80
C GLU A 181 37.59 0.47 7.20
N ASP A 182 36.38 1.01 7.41
CA ASP A 182 36.16 2.15 8.30
C ASP A 182 34.80 1.96 8.98
N GLY A 183 34.86 1.89 10.31
CA GLY A 183 33.77 1.43 11.16
C GLY A 183 33.03 2.55 11.89
N LEU A 184 31.77 2.26 12.21
CA LEU A 184 31.18 2.53 13.52
C LEU A 184 30.50 1.23 13.98
N PRO A 185 30.52 0.92 15.29
CA PRO A 185 30.49 -0.45 15.77
C PRO A 185 29.10 -1.07 15.59
N MET A 186 29.01 -1.95 14.61
CA MET A 186 28.11 -3.09 14.72
C MET A 186 28.70 -3.99 15.80
N GLU A 187 28.05 -4.08 16.97
CA GLU A 187 28.19 -5.28 17.79
C GLU A 187 27.64 -6.46 16.97
N GLY A 188 28.48 -6.97 16.07
CA GLY A 188 28.34 -8.29 15.52
C GLY A 188 28.62 -9.26 16.65
N VAL A 189 27.62 -10.04 17.03
CA VAL A 189 27.90 -11.32 17.67
C VAL A 189 28.35 -12.27 16.55
N PRO A 190 29.59 -12.81 16.60
CA PRO A 190 30.05 -13.80 15.63
C PRO A 190 29.23 -15.08 15.72
N ALA A 191 28.91 -15.69 14.58
CA ALA A 191 28.12 -16.92 14.48
C ALA A 191 28.96 -18.21 14.65
N GLU A 192 29.83 -18.27 15.65
CA GLU A 192 30.43 -19.51 16.16
C GLU A 192 30.23 -19.55 17.70
N GLY A 193 29.54 -20.59 18.21
CA GLY A 193 29.51 -20.88 19.66
C GLY A 193 28.21 -20.64 20.43
N VAL A 194 27.02 -20.61 19.81
CA VAL A 194 25.76 -20.58 20.60
C VAL A 194 25.60 -21.88 21.38
N SER A 195 25.71 -21.79 22.72
CA SER A 195 25.58 -22.96 23.60
C SER A 195 24.20 -23.62 23.50
N GLU A 196 24.13 -24.94 23.72
CA GLU A 196 22.85 -25.67 23.76
C GLU A 196 21.90 -25.11 24.84
N LYS A 197 22.46 -24.56 25.93
CA LYS A 197 21.69 -23.85 26.97
C LYS A 197 21.02 -22.59 26.41
N ALA A 198 21.73 -21.79 25.62
CA ALA A 198 21.18 -20.59 24.97
C ALA A 198 20.09 -20.97 23.95
N ARG A 199 20.29 -22.03 23.15
CA ARG A 199 19.26 -22.54 22.22
C ARG A 199 18.01 -23.01 22.95
N ARG A 200 18.16 -23.72 24.07
CA ARG A 200 17.02 -24.16 24.89
C ARG A 200 16.24 -22.99 25.47
N GLU A 201 16.95 -21.95 25.91
CA GLU A 201 16.36 -20.74 26.44
C GLU A 201 15.65 -19.92 25.35
N ALA A 202 16.27 -19.76 24.17
CA ALA A 202 15.66 -19.12 23.00
C ALA A 202 14.33 -19.79 22.63
N ARG A 203 14.29 -21.14 22.60
CA ARG A 203 13.05 -21.90 22.36
C ARG A 203 12.01 -21.72 23.47
N ARG A 204 12.44 -21.51 24.73
CA ARG A 204 11.53 -21.20 25.84
C ARG A 204 10.90 -19.83 25.65
N ARG A 205 11.72 -18.79 25.38
CA ARG A 205 11.27 -17.42 25.08
C ARG A 205 10.35 -17.38 23.86
N PHE A 206 10.73 -18.10 22.81
CA PHE A 206 9.90 -18.25 21.62
C PHE A 206 8.51 -18.82 21.98
N ARG A 207 8.43 -19.93 22.74
CA ARG A 207 7.14 -20.48 23.17
C ARG A 207 6.32 -19.55 24.05
N GLN A 208 6.96 -18.80 24.94
CA GLN A 208 6.27 -17.75 25.72
C GLN A 208 5.72 -16.66 24.80
N GLY A 209 6.49 -16.23 23.81
CA GLY A 209 6.02 -15.28 22.80
C GLY A 209 4.89 -15.84 21.93
N LEU A 210 4.88 -17.15 21.65
CA LEU A 210 3.76 -17.79 20.97
C LEU A 210 2.51 -17.86 21.84
N GLU A 211 2.65 -18.11 23.14
CA GLU A 211 1.51 -18.06 24.08
C GLU A 211 0.98 -16.62 24.19
N ALA A 212 1.87 -15.64 24.32
CA ALA A 212 1.50 -14.23 24.30
C ALA A 212 0.79 -13.85 22.99
N TYR A 213 1.29 -14.29 21.83
CA TYR A 213 0.70 -13.98 20.53
C TYR A 213 -0.60 -14.72 20.23
N PHE A 214 -0.62 -16.05 20.43
CA PHE A 214 -1.74 -16.92 20.04
C PHE A 214 -2.76 -17.16 21.15
N GLY A 215 -2.32 -17.17 22.41
CA GLY A 215 -3.14 -17.47 23.58
C GLY A 215 -3.66 -16.23 24.30
N GLU A 216 -2.84 -15.20 24.46
CA GLU A 216 -3.15 -13.96 25.17
C GLU A 216 -3.45 -12.79 24.22
N PHE A 217 -2.99 -12.91 22.97
CA PHE A 217 -3.13 -11.92 21.92
C PHE A 217 -2.50 -10.56 22.27
N ASP A 218 -1.41 -10.58 23.04
CA ASP A 218 -0.56 -9.44 23.38
C ASP A 218 0.64 -9.39 22.42
N PHE A 219 0.51 -8.56 21.37
CA PHE A 219 1.54 -8.42 20.34
C PHE A 219 2.82 -7.76 20.85
N SER A 220 2.73 -6.91 21.89
CA SER A 220 3.90 -6.20 22.43
C SER A 220 4.73 -7.13 23.30
N ALA A 221 4.09 -7.87 24.21
CA ALA A 221 4.76 -8.91 24.99
C ALA A 221 5.29 -10.03 24.09
N ALA A 222 4.52 -10.43 23.06
CA ALA A 222 4.98 -11.37 22.05
C ALA A 222 6.23 -10.86 21.33
N LEU A 223 6.21 -9.62 20.81
CA LEU A 223 7.35 -9.02 20.12
C LEU A 223 8.58 -8.99 21.01
N SER A 224 8.44 -8.59 22.28
CA SER A 224 9.55 -8.61 23.24
C SER A 224 10.13 -10.02 23.41
N CYS A 225 9.28 -11.03 23.56
CA CYS A 225 9.72 -12.42 23.67
C CYS A 225 10.42 -12.92 22.39
N MET A 226 9.96 -12.49 21.21
CA MET A 226 10.60 -12.83 19.93
C MET A 226 11.97 -12.18 19.81
N LYS A 227 12.12 -10.92 20.24
CA LYS A 227 13.41 -10.22 20.26
C LYS A 227 14.40 -10.90 21.20
N ASP A 228 13.96 -11.26 22.41
CA ASP A 228 14.78 -12.04 23.37
C ASP A 228 15.22 -13.38 22.75
N ALA A 229 14.31 -14.09 22.08
CA ALA A 229 14.61 -15.37 21.44
C ALA A 229 15.64 -15.21 20.30
N VAL A 230 15.51 -14.18 19.46
CA VAL A 230 16.44 -13.86 18.37
C VAL A 230 17.82 -13.47 18.91
N GLN A 231 17.88 -12.73 20.02
CA GLN A 231 19.15 -12.35 20.64
C GLN A 231 19.90 -13.57 21.18
N LEU A 232 19.17 -14.53 21.76
CA LEU A 232 19.74 -15.76 22.31
C LEU A 232 20.13 -16.79 21.22
N ASP A 233 19.36 -16.87 20.14
CA ASP A 233 19.63 -17.74 18.99
C ASP A 233 19.28 -17.01 17.67
N PRO A 234 20.23 -16.30 17.06
CA PRO A 234 20.00 -15.56 15.82
C PRO A 234 19.58 -16.43 14.63
N ARG A 235 19.82 -17.75 14.68
CA ARG A 235 19.44 -18.70 13.62
C ARG A 235 18.01 -19.24 13.80
N LEU A 236 17.29 -18.85 14.84
CA LEU A 236 15.90 -19.24 15.06
C LEU A 236 14.96 -18.46 14.11
N VAL A 237 14.88 -18.91 12.84
CA VAL A 237 14.10 -18.26 11.77
C VAL A 237 12.64 -18.00 12.15
N ASP A 238 12.03 -18.90 12.91
CA ASP A 238 10.64 -18.76 13.34
C ASP A 238 10.42 -17.55 14.25
N ALA A 239 11.40 -17.24 15.11
CA ALA A 239 11.35 -16.07 15.99
C ALA A 239 11.48 -14.77 15.19
N HIS A 240 12.32 -14.74 14.15
CA HIS A 240 12.40 -13.59 13.24
C HIS A 240 11.09 -13.37 12.51
N LEU A 241 10.50 -14.40 11.91
CA LEU A 241 9.22 -14.29 11.23
C LEU A 241 8.14 -13.75 12.19
N MET A 242 8.03 -14.33 13.38
CA MET A 242 7.03 -13.89 14.35
C MET A 242 7.30 -12.47 14.87
N ALA A 243 8.55 -12.05 15.05
CA ALA A 243 8.87 -10.66 15.36
C ALA A 243 8.35 -9.71 14.26
N ALA A 244 8.55 -10.07 12.99
CA ALA A 244 8.07 -9.28 11.86
C ALA A 244 6.54 -9.17 11.81
N VAL A 245 5.84 -10.27 12.12
CA VAL A 245 4.37 -10.30 12.21
C VAL A 245 3.91 -9.41 13.36
N CYS A 246 4.43 -9.60 14.57
CA CYS A 246 4.06 -8.79 15.74
C CYS A 246 4.32 -7.29 15.49
N ALA A 247 5.49 -6.95 14.94
CA ALA A 247 5.86 -5.58 14.57
C ALA A 247 4.85 -4.98 13.58
N GLY A 248 4.45 -5.75 12.55
CA GLY A 248 3.40 -5.34 11.62
C GLY A 248 2.03 -5.14 12.26
N ASN A 249 1.67 -5.95 13.26
CA ASN A 249 0.41 -5.80 14.00
C ASN A 249 0.36 -4.51 14.84
N ILE A 250 1.50 -4.04 15.35
CA ILE A 250 1.59 -2.81 16.16
C ILE A 250 2.09 -1.60 15.37
N GLY A 251 2.33 -1.74 14.06
CA GLY A 251 2.80 -0.65 13.19
C GLY A 251 4.29 -0.28 13.33
N ASP A 252 5.13 -1.13 13.91
CA ASP A 252 6.58 -0.92 14.03
C ASP A 252 7.31 -1.34 12.74
N GLU A 253 7.26 -0.47 11.73
CA GLU A 253 7.91 -0.70 10.43
C GLU A 253 9.46 -0.71 10.51
N VAL A 254 10.02 -0.07 11.53
CA VAL A 254 11.47 -0.06 11.78
C VAL A 254 11.95 -1.45 12.19
N GLU A 255 11.29 -2.08 13.17
CA GLU A 255 11.63 -3.44 13.59
C GLU A 255 11.37 -4.44 12.45
N ARG A 256 10.27 -4.29 11.70
CA ARG A 256 9.97 -5.14 10.53
C ARG A 256 11.08 -5.09 9.47
N SER A 257 11.59 -3.88 9.17
CA SER A 257 12.73 -3.69 8.28
C SER A 257 14.03 -4.27 8.83
N SER A 258 14.23 -4.15 10.15
CA SER A 258 15.37 -4.72 10.86
C SER A 258 15.39 -6.26 10.78
N VAL A 259 14.24 -6.91 10.96
CA VAL A 259 14.06 -8.36 10.75
C VAL A 259 14.48 -8.78 9.35
N ALA A 260 13.98 -8.09 8.30
CA ALA A 260 14.31 -8.41 6.92
C ALA A 260 15.83 -8.33 6.66
N ARG A 261 16.49 -7.32 7.21
CA ARG A 261 17.96 -7.16 7.13
C ARG A 261 18.69 -8.34 7.79
N ARG A 262 18.29 -8.74 9.01
CA ARG A 262 18.88 -9.88 9.73
C ARG A 262 18.71 -11.19 8.95
N LEU A 263 17.52 -11.44 8.41
CA LEU A 263 17.24 -12.63 7.60
C LEU A 263 18.04 -12.68 6.29
N ARG A 264 18.24 -11.55 5.60
CA ARG A 264 19.10 -11.47 4.40
C ARG A 264 20.56 -11.77 4.72
N GLY A 265 21.05 -11.35 5.89
CA GLY A 265 22.37 -11.72 6.40
C GLY A 265 22.45 -13.22 6.66
N LEU A 266 21.52 -13.75 7.45
CA LEU A 266 21.45 -15.17 7.82
C LEU A 266 21.41 -16.09 6.59
N LEU A 267 20.66 -15.73 5.54
CA LEU A 267 20.54 -16.55 4.32
C LEU A 267 21.88 -16.89 3.67
N ARG A 268 22.89 -16.03 3.80
CA ARG A 268 24.22 -16.23 3.21
C ARG A 268 24.99 -17.36 3.89
N ASP A 269 24.82 -17.48 5.20
CA ASP A 269 25.62 -18.34 6.08
C ASP A 269 24.80 -19.50 6.70
N GLU A 270 23.54 -19.65 6.27
CA GLU A 270 22.63 -20.68 6.80
C GLU A 270 22.93 -22.05 6.20
N GLU A 271 23.16 -23.03 7.07
CA GLU A 271 23.48 -24.41 6.70
C GLU A 271 22.27 -25.33 6.83
N ASP A 272 21.29 -25.00 7.69
CA ASP A 272 20.09 -25.80 7.86
C ASP A 272 19.19 -25.73 6.61
N ALA A 273 18.99 -26.88 5.97
CA ALA A 273 18.25 -26.98 4.71
C ALA A 273 16.78 -26.52 4.84
N LYS A 274 16.16 -26.63 6.03
CA LYS A 274 14.79 -26.15 6.27
C LYS A 274 14.77 -24.62 6.35
N SER A 275 15.71 -24.04 7.09
CA SER A 275 15.88 -22.60 7.26
C SER A 275 16.22 -21.92 5.92
N ARG A 276 17.12 -22.50 5.12
CA ARG A 276 17.42 -22.02 3.74
C ARG A 276 16.22 -21.98 2.81
N LEU A 277 15.26 -22.90 3.01
CA LEU A 277 14.03 -22.93 2.22
C LEU A 277 13.02 -21.89 2.71
N LYS A 278 12.94 -21.71 4.02
CA LYS A 278 11.98 -20.85 4.73
C LYS A 278 12.31 -19.36 4.61
N ILE A 279 13.57 -18.98 4.77
CA ILE A 279 14.01 -17.58 4.76
C ILE A 279 13.55 -16.83 3.49
N PRO A 280 13.70 -17.38 2.26
CA PRO A 280 13.19 -16.73 1.05
C PRO A 280 11.68 -16.50 1.05
N ALA A 281 10.88 -17.43 1.58
CA ALA A 281 9.43 -17.26 1.67
C ALA A 281 9.05 -16.13 2.65
N VAL A 282 9.77 -16.03 3.76
CA VAL A 282 9.59 -14.95 4.75
C VAL A 282 10.01 -13.61 4.17
N LEU A 283 11.17 -13.52 3.52
CA LEU A 283 11.65 -12.29 2.88
C LEU A 283 10.67 -11.82 1.80
N ALA A 284 10.21 -12.73 0.93
CA ALA A 284 9.20 -12.41 -0.08
C ALA A 284 7.90 -11.89 0.55
N TYR A 285 7.45 -12.46 1.68
CA TYR A 285 6.29 -11.94 2.41
C TYR A 285 6.53 -10.52 2.96
N LEU A 286 7.71 -10.27 3.53
CA LEU A 286 8.07 -8.95 4.08
C LEU A 286 8.20 -7.89 2.99
N ASP A 287 8.80 -8.26 1.87
CA ASP A 287 9.02 -7.43 0.68
C ASP A 287 7.75 -7.29 -0.18
N ARG A 288 6.65 -7.94 0.23
CA ARG A 288 5.36 -7.97 -0.49
C ARG A 288 5.47 -8.52 -1.92
N ASP A 289 6.46 -9.36 -2.17
CA ASP A 289 6.72 -10.01 -3.46
C ASP A 289 5.59 -11.02 -3.77
N PRO A 290 4.89 -10.91 -4.91
CA PRO A 290 3.79 -11.81 -5.27
C PRO A 290 4.19 -13.31 -5.34
N ALA A 291 5.48 -13.64 -5.38
CA ALA A 291 5.98 -15.02 -5.34
C ALA A 291 5.93 -15.68 -3.95
N TYR A 292 5.77 -14.92 -2.86
CA TYR A 292 5.77 -15.47 -1.49
C TYR A 292 4.82 -16.66 -1.27
N PRO A 293 3.61 -16.75 -1.87
CA PRO A 293 2.71 -17.88 -1.67
C PRO A 293 3.25 -19.19 -2.23
N GLU A 294 3.88 -19.15 -3.42
CA GLU A 294 4.47 -20.35 -4.02
C GLU A 294 5.73 -20.78 -3.25
N LEU A 295 6.51 -19.81 -2.77
CA LEU A 295 7.64 -20.08 -1.90
C LEU A 295 7.20 -20.73 -0.57
N ALA A 296 6.13 -20.24 0.06
CA ALA A 296 5.54 -20.83 1.25
C ALA A 296 5.01 -22.25 0.98
N ALA A 297 4.30 -22.46 -0.14
CA ALA A 297 3.80 -23.78 -0.54
C ALA A 297 4.93 -24.78 -0.79
N ARG A 298 6.03 -24.34 -1.40
CA ARG A 298 7.24 -25.15 -1.58
C ARG A 298 7.88 -25.53 -0.25
N CYS A 299 7.95 -24.60 0.72
CA CYS A 299 8.41 -24.89 2.07
C CYS A 299 7.56 -25.97 2.73
N ARG A 300 6.23 -25.79 2.70
CA ARG A 300 5.26 -26.72 3.29
C ARG A 300 5.31 -28.11 2.64
N ARG A 301 5.49 -28.23 1.32
CA ARG A 301 5.66 -29.55 0.67
C ARG A 301 6.81 -30.36 1.28
N ARG A 302 7.87 -29.69 1.74
CA ARG A 302 9.02 -30.33 2.41
C ARG A 302 8.89 -30.37 3.93
N ASN A 303 8.11 -29.48 4.53
CA ASN A 303 7.79 -29.45 5.96
C ASN A 303 6.28 -29.28 6.19
N PRO A 304 5.47 -30.36 6.07
CA PRO A 304 4.01 -30.27 6.06
C PRO A 304 3.37 -29.81 7.37
N LYS A 305 4.17 -29.72 8.44
CA LYS A 305 3.71 -29.31 9.77
C LYS A 305 4.11 -27.88 10.10
N ASP A 306 4.72 -27.10 9.21
CA ASP A 306 5.13 -25.71 9.55
C ASP A 306 3.91 -24.78 9.66
N PRO A 307 3.56 -24.25 10.85
CA PRO A 307 2.34 -23.45 11.04
C PRO A 307 2.41 -22.13 10.29
N TYR A 308 3.62 -21.60 10.15
CA TYR A 308 3.82 -20.27 9.63
C TYR A 308 3.70 -20.25 8.10
N MET A 309 4.02 -21.37 7.44
CA MET A 309 3.73 -21.52 6.01
C MET A 309 2.23 -21.61 5.76
N ASP A 310 1.47 -22.31 6.62
CA ASP A 310 0.01 -22.32 6.53
C ASP A 310 -0.61 -20.93 6.79
N LEU A 311 -0.03 -20.13 7.68
CA LEU A 311 -0.42 -18.72 7.89
C LEU A 311 -0.14 -17.86 6.64
N LEU A 312 1.04 -17.99 6.02
CA LEU A 312 1.36 -17.28 4.78
C LEU A 312 0.44 -17.71 3.63
N GLU A 313 0.17 -19.01 3.47
CA GLU A 313 -0.79 -19.52 2.48
C GLU A 313 -2.21 -19.00 2.74
N TYR A 314 -2.65 -18.94 4.00
CA TYR A 314 -3.94 -18.35 4.37
C TYR A 314 -4.04 -16.89 3.92
N HIS A 315 -3.04 -16.06 4.25
CA HIS A 315 -3.02 -14.66 3.84
C HIS A 315 -3.02 -14.52 2.31
N ALA A 316 -2.27 -15.36 1.60
CA ALA A 316 -2.23 -15.37 0.15
C ALA A 316 -3.56 -15.77 -0.49
N ALA A 317 -4.19 -16.83 0.03
CA ALA A 317 -5.49 -17.29 -0.45
C ALA A 317 -6.58 -16.24 -0.18
N ALA A 318 -6.60 -15.66 1.02
CA ALA A 318 -7.48 -14.55 1.37
C ALA A 318 -7.29 -13.34 0.43
N ARG A 319 -6.04 -12.97 0.14
CA ARG A 319 -5.71 -11.87 -0.79
C ARG A 319 -6.07 -12.13 -2.25
N ARG A 320 -6.30 -13.38 -2.65
CA ARG A 320 -6.72 -13.75 -4.00
C ARG A 320 -8.22 -14.05 -4.10
N GLY A 321 -8.95 -13.96 -3.00
CA GLY A 321 -10.35 -14.40 -2.93
C GLY A 321 -10.52 -15.93 -2.99
N ASP A 322 -9.46 -16.72 -2.79
CA ASP A 322 -9.54 -18.18 -2.72
C ASP A 322 -10.00 -18.62 -1.32
N HIS A 323 -11.32 -18.58 -1.11
CA HIS A 323 -11.93 -18.92 0.18
C HIS A 323 -11.72 -20.39 0.59
N ALA A 324 -11.74 -21.29 -0.40
CA ALA A 324 -11.54 -22.72 -0.16
C ALA A 324 -10.11 -22.99 0.31
N GLY A 325 -9.11 -22.38 -0.36
CA GLY A 325 -7.71 -22.46 0.03
C GLY A 325 -7.43 -21.81 1.39
N ALA A 326 -8.03 -20.66 1.68
CA ALA A 326 -7.90 -20.00 2.98
C ALA A 326 -8.43 -20.89 4.12
N ARG A 327 -9.65 -21.45 3.95
CA ARG A 327 -10.25 -22.38 4.92
C ARG A 327 -9.45 -23.66 5.09
N ALA A 328 -8.91 -24.20 4.00
CA ALA A 328 -8.05 -25.38 4.06
C ALA A 328 -6.77 -25.11 4.87
N SER A 329 -6.19 -23.92 4.71
CA SER A 329 -5.00 -23.47 5.46
C SER A 329 -5.29 -23.33 6.94
N LEU A 330 -6.39 -22.66 7.32
CA LEU A 330 -6.81 -22.56 8.72
C LEU A 330 -7.08 -23.93 9.37
N ARG A 331 -7.73 -24.86 8.66
CA ARG A 331 -7.99 -26.22 9.18
C ARG A 331 -6.71 -27.01 9.44
N ARG A 332 -5.73 -26.91 8.53
CA ARG A 332 -4.41 -27.54 8.74
C ARG A 332 -3.70 -26.93 9.93
N TRP A 333 -3.75 -25.61 10.06
CA TRP A 333 -3.13 -24.91 11.16
C TRP A 333 -3.72 -25.35 12.52
N THR A 334 -5.04 -25.36 12.68
CA THR A 334 -5.69 -25.84 13.92
C THR A 334 -5.37 -27.30 14.22
N ARG A 335 -5.25 -28.15 13.19
CA ARG A 335 -4.93 -29.58 13.34
C ARG A 335 -3.54 -29.81 13.93
N PHE A 336 -2.55 -29.05 13.49
CA PHE A 336 -1.17 -29.23 13.92
C PHE A 336 -0.80 -28.38 15.13
N TYR A 337 -1.62 -27.36 15.46
CA TYR A 337 -1.35 -26.39 16.51
C TYR A 337 -2.58 -26.14 17.39
N PRO A 338 -2.91 -27.05 18.31
CA PRO A 338 -4.08 -26.91 19.18
C PRO A 338 -4.10 -25.62 20.00
N GLY A 339 -2.94 -25.09 20.42
CA GLY A 339 -2.81 -23.79 21.09
C GLY A 339 -3.07 -22.58 20.18
N ALA A 340 -2.92 -22.72 18.86
CA ALA A 340 -3.25 -21.69 17.87
C ALA A 340 -4.74 -21.71 17.46
N SER A 341 -5.56 -22.61 18.05
CA SER A 341 -6.98 -22.73 17.74
C SER A 341 -7.77 -21.44 18.00
N VAL A 342 -7.32 -20.63 18.96
CA VAL A 342 -7.88 -19.34 19.35
C VAL A 342 -7.73 -18.33 18.20
N PHE A 343 -6.50 -18.16 17.68
CA PHE A 343 -6.24 -17.32 16.50
C PHE A 343 -6.88 -17.85 15.22
N ALA A 344 -6.80 -19.16 14.96
CA ALA A 344 -7.38 -19.73 13.74
C ALA A 344 -8.91 -19.54 13.68
N ARG A 345 -9.59 -19.65 14.83
CA ARG A 345 -11.03 -19.35 14.97
C ARG A 345 -11.33 -17.86 14.86
N TYR A 346 -10.49 -16.98 15.39
CA TYR A 346 -10.60 -15.53 15.19
C TYR A 346 -10.45 -15.17 13.71
N ALA A 347 -9.40 -15.67 13.05
CA ALA A 347 -9.15 -15.49 11.62
C ALA A 347 -10.28 -16.10 10.76
N GLU A 348 -10.90 -17.19 11.21
CA GLU A 348 -12.11 -17.73 10.57
C GLU A 348 -13.30 -16.77 10.74
N ALA A 349 -13.53 -16.22 11.93
CA ALA A 349 -14.61 -15.24 12.17
C ALA A 349 -14.43 -13.97 11.33
N GLU A 350 -13.23 -13.40 11.30
CA GLU A 350 -12.84 -12.28 10.43
C GLU A 350 -13.03 -12.63 8.95
N HIS A 351 -12.65 -13.83 8.52
CA HIS A 351 -12.83 -14.28 7.14
C HIS A 351 -14.32 -14.42 6.76
N GLN A 352 -15.17 -14.94 7.66
CA GLN A 352 -16.61 -15.04 7.42
C GLN A 352 -17.24 -13.64 7.27
N TYR A 353 -16.83 -12.69 8.12
CA TYR A 353 -17.38 -11.35 8.12
C TYR A 353 -16.84 -10.44 7.01
N GLY A 354 -15.52 -10.34 6.85
CA GLY A 354 -14.86 -9.39 5.95
C GLY A 354 -14.84 -9.84 4.49
N ILE A 355 -14.84 -11.15 4.25
CA ILE A 355 -14.56 -11.73 2.93
C ILE A 355 -15.75 -12.54 2.40
N MET A 356 -16.36 -13.40 3.20
CA MET A 356 -17.52 -14.23 2.77
C MET A 356 -18.87 -13.51 2.87
N ALA A 357 -18.92 -12.38 3.59
CA ALA A 357 -20.15 -11.64 3.89
C ALA A 357 -21.24 -12.48 4.58
N ASP A 358 -20.85 -13.41 5.47
CA ASP A 358 -21.76 -14.16 6.36
C ASP A 358 -21.62 -13.68 7.81
N PRO A 359 -22.28 -12.57 8.16
CA PRO A 359 -22.11 -11.93 9.46
C PRO A 359 -22.70 -12.74 10.61
N GLU A 360 -23.78 -13.49 10.41
CA GLU A 360 -24.39 -14.29 11.47
C GLU A 360 -23.49 -15.47 11.84
N LYS A 361 -22.83 -16.09 10.86
CA LYS A 361 -21.82 -17.11 11.15
C LYS A 361 -20.61 -16.55 11.89
N ALA A 362 -20.17 -15.35 11.50
CA ALA A 362 -19.09 -14.66 12.21
C ALA A 362 -19.48 -14.34 13.67
N LEU A 363 -20.72 -13.89 13.92
CA LEU A 363 -21.23 -13.65 15.28
C LEU A 363 -21.23 -14.94 16.11
N GLU A 364 -21.66 -16.07 15.55
CA GLU A 364 -21.63 -17.37 16.24
C GLU A 364 -20.19 -17.76 16.66
N LEU A 365 -19.23 -17.56 15.76
CA LEU A 365 -17.81 -17.85 16.03
C LEU A 365 -17.24 -16.94 17.12
N PHE A 366 -17.49 -15.63 17.05
CA PHE A 366 -17.07 -14.70 18.10
C PHE A 366 -17.72 -14.99 19.45
N ARG A 367 -19.00 -15.39 19.50
CA ARG A 367 -19.65 -15.79 20.76
C ARG A 367 -18.94 -16.98 21.41
N LYS A 368 -18.57 -17.99 20.61
CA LYS A 368 -17.82 -19.16 21.11
C LYS A 368 -16.42 -18.77 21.59
N LEU A 369 -15.71 -17.92 20.85
CA LEU A 369 -14.40 -17.41 21.25
C LEU A 369 -14.45 -16.67 22.58
N ILE A 370 -15.44 -15.79 22.77
CA ILE A 370 -15.63 -15.04 24.01
C ILE A 370 -16.05 -15.96 25.16
N ALA A 371 -16.89 -16.97 24.90
CA ALA A 371 -17.27 -17.94 25.94
C ALA A 371 -16.09 -18.80 26.41
N ASP A 372 -15.20 -19.18 25.48
CA ASP A 372 -14.02 -20.00 25.78
C ASP A 372 -12.91 -19.21 26.48
N ARG A 373 -12.74 -17.92 26.13
CA ARG A 373 -11.66 -17.03 26.61
C ARG A 373 -12.20 -15.62 26.88
N PRO A 374 -13.03 -15.43 27.92
CA PRO A 374 -13.70 -14.15 28.20
C PRO A 374 -12.74 -13.00 28.56
N GLU A 375 -11.52 -13.31 29.00
CA GLU A 375 -10.45 -12.39 29.35
C GLU A 375 -9.77 -11.74 28.13
N VAL A 376 -9.95 -12.28 26.92
CA VAL A 376 -9.30 -11.75 25.71
C VAL A 376 -10.13 -10.60 25.14
N VAL A 377 -9.71 -9.37 25.43
CA VAL A 377 -10.37 -8.11 25.00
C VAL A 377 -10.60 -8.06 23.48
N ASN A 378 -9.65 -8.52 22.68
CA ASN A 378 -9.72 -8.39 21.23
C ASN A 378 -10.85 -9.21 20.59
N PHE A 379 -11.36 -10.25 21.26
CA PHE A 379 -12.54 -10.98 20.79
C PHE A 379 -13.81 -10.16 20.90
N ARG A 380 -13.93 -9.39 21.98
CA ARG A 380 -15.01 -8.43 22.16
C ARG A 380 -14.87 -7.27 21.19
N MET A 381 -13.65 -6.86 20.84
CA MET A 381 -13.41 -5.86 19.81
C MET A 381 -13.80 -6.33 18.40
N GLY A 382 -13.41 -7.54 18.01
CA GLY A 382 -13.86 -8.13 16.74
C GLY A 382 -15.39 -8.24 16.67
N MET A 383 -16.02 -8.70 17.77
CA MET A 383 -17.48 -8.72 17.91
C MET A 383 -18.09 -7.30 17.83
N PHE A 384 -17.49 -6.32 18.50
CA PHE A 384 -17.93 -4.92 18.50
C PHE A 384 -17.96 -4.34 17.08
N PHE A 385 -16.88 -4.46 16.31
CA PHE A 385 -16.84 -3.96 14.93
C PHE A 385 -17.84 -4.66 14.01
N LEU A 386 -17.99 -5.98 14.18
CA LEU A 386 -19.00 -6.76 13.47
C LEU A 386 -20.42 -6.25 13.81
N LEU A 387 -20.75 -6.11 15.10
CA LEU A 387 -22.05 -5.62 15.57
C LEU A 387 -22.34 -4.18 15.11
N LEU A 388 -21.33 -3.31 15.12
CA LEU A 388 -21.44 -1.96 14.55
C LEU A 388 -21.89 -2.03 13.10
N SER A 389 -21.21 -2.82 12.26
CA SER A 389 -21.60 -2.93 10.85
C SER A 389 -22.98 -3.53 10.61
N LEU A 390 -23.50 -4.29 11.59
CA LEU A 390 -24.86 -4.83 11.60
C LEU A 390 -25.88 -3.87 12.23
N LYS A 391 -25.44 -2.68 12.66
CA LYS A 391 -26.23 -1.68 13.38
C LYS A 391 -26.83 -2.20 14.69
N ARG A 392 -26.24 -3.22 15.30
CA ARG A 392 -26.64 -3.77 16.60
C ARG A 392 -25.98 -2.95 17.71
N LEU A 393 -26.26 -1.65 17.73
CA LEU A 393 -25.54 -0.65 18.53
C LEU A 393 -25.58 -0.93 20.03
N GLN A 394 -26.70 -1.46 20.52
CA GLN A 394 -26.82 -1.82 21.94
C GLN A 394 -25.89 -2.98 22.29
N GLU A 395 -25.90 -4.04 21.48
CA GLU A 395 -25.00 -5.18 21.71
C GLU A 395 -23.52 -4.79 21.53
N ALA A 396 -23.21 -3.89 20.59
CA ALA A 396 -21.87 -3.34 20.44
C ALA A 396 -21.44 -2.57 21.71
N LYS A 397 -22.33 -1.73 22.27
CA LYS A 397 -22.11 -1.05 23.55
C LYS A 397 -21.84 -2.04 24.68
N ASP A 398 -22.62 -3.11 24.74
CA ASP A 398 -22.46 -4.14 25.78
C ASP A 398 -21.10 -4.84 25.66
N GLN A 399 -20.65 -5.17 24.43
CA GLN A 399 -19.31 -5.75 24.23
C GLN A 399 -18.18 -4.82 24.67
N LEU A 400 -18.31 -3.54 24.36
CA LEU A 400 -17.32 -2.54 24.73
C LEU A 400 -17.28 -2.28 26.24
N ALA A 401 -18.45 -2.28 26.89
CA ALA A 401 -18.54 -2.17 28.34
C ALA A 401 -17.89 -3.38 29.05
N GLU A 402 -18.12 -4.59 28.55
CA GLU A 402 -17.43 -5.78 29.08
C GLU A 402 -15.93 -5.75 28.82
N ALA A 403 -15.49 -5.26 27.66
CA ALA A 403 -14.07 -5.07 27.36
C ALA A 403 -13.40 -4.09 28.33
N LEU A 404 -14.05 -2.96 28.64
CA LEU A 404 -13.57 -1.96 29.58
C LEU A 404 -13.54 -2.46 31.04
N LYS A 405 -14.37 -3.43 31.42
CA LYS A 405 -14.27 -4.08 32.74
C LYS A 405 -12.98 -4.89 32.88
N ILE A 406 -12.51 -5.47 31.77
CA ILE A 406 -11.30 -6.29 31.74
C ILE A 406 -10.06 -5.40 31.72
N ASP A 407 -10.05 -4.39 30.84
CA ASP A 407 -8.92 -3.45 30.69
C ASP A 407 -9.42 -1.99 30.70
N PRO A 408 -9.69 -1.42 31.90
CA PRO A 408 -10.24 -0.07 32.02
C PRO A 408 -9.25 1.02 31.63
N ALA A 409 -7.95 0.73 31.61
CA ALA A 409 -6.91 1.68 31.25
C ALA A 409 -6.64 1.73 29.74
N ASN A 410 -7.30 0.88 28.94
CA ASN A 410 -7.07 0.80 27.51
C ASN A 410 -7.56 2.06 26.79
N GLU A 411 -6.63 2.85 26.27
CA GLU A 411 -6.94 4.12 25.62
C GLU A 411 -7.81 3.93 24.37
N PHE A 412 -7.62 2.86 23.59
CA PHE A 412 -8.43 2.61 22.40
C PHE A 412 -9.88 2.26 22.74
N LEU A 413 -10.11 1.43 23.77
CA LEU A 413 -11.47 1.10 24.21
C LEU A 413 -12.23 2.35 24.66
N GLN A 414 -11.56 3.24 25.37
CA GLN A 414 -12.14 4.51 25.84
C GLN A 414 -12.49 5.44 24.67
N VAL A 415 -11.65 5.52 23.63
CA VAL A 415 -11.96 6.29 22.40
C VAL A 415 -13.20 5.72 21.71
N PHE A 416 -13.28 4.40 21.50
CA PHE A 416 -14.45 3.79 20.87
C PHE A 416 -15.71 3.96 21.72
N ALA A 417 -15.58 3.99 23.05
CA ALA A 417 -16.71 4.18 23.95
C ALA A 417 -17.21 5.62 23.90
N ALA A 418 -16.29 6.57 23.82
CA ALA A 418 -16.61 7.95 23.55
C ALA A 418 -17.35 8.10 22.21
N GLU A 419 -16.78 7.61 21.11
CA GLU A 419 -17.38 7.72 19.77
C GLU A 419 -18.78 7.10 19.72
N LEU A 420 -18.95 5.89 20.26
CA LEU A 420 -20.26 5.24 20.29
C LEU A 420 -21.28 6.01 21.12
N ALA A 421 -20.88 6.54 22.28
CA ALA A 421 -21.76 7.36 23.11
C ALA A 421 -22.17 8.65 22.39
N LEU A 422 -21.22 9.35 21.76
CA LEU A 422 -21.47 10.55 20.96
C LEU A 422 -22.43 10.28 19.80
N HIS A 423 -22.25 9.17 19.08
CA HIS A 423 -23.15 8.76 17.99
C HIS A 423 -24.57 8.46 18.45
N ARG A 424 -24.74 8.02 19.70
CA ARG A 424 -26.04 7.77 20.31
C ARG A 424 -26.66 9.02 20.94
N GLY A 425 -25.99 10.17 20.85
CA GLY A 425 -26.43 11.41 21.50
C GLY A 425 -26.20 11.42 23.02
N GLU A 426 -25.46 10.46 23.57
CA GLU A 426 -25.12 10.34 25.00
C GLU A 426 -23.95 11.27 25.34
N ARG A 427 -24.22 12.57 25.31
CA ARG A 427 -23.20 13.65 25.30
C ARG A 427 -22.21 13.59 26.45
N GLU A 428 -22.75 13.58 27.66
CA GLU A 428 -21.96 13.60 28.89
C GLU A 428 -21.11 12.35 29.04
N ALA A 429 -21.67 11.17 28.69
CA ALA A 429 -20.92 9.92 28.68
C ALA A 429 -19.76 9.96 27.69
N GLY A 430 -20.00 10.45 26.46
CA GLY A 430 -18.95 10.61 25.44
C GLY A 430 -17.81 11.53 25.89
N HIS A 431 -18.16 12.69 26.46
CA HIS A 431 -17.17 13.63 27.01
C HIS A 431 -16.43 13.06 28.22
N ASN A 432 -17.09 12.30 29.09
CA ASN A 432 -16.46 11.68 30.25
C ASN A 432 -15.42 10.63 29.83
N TYR A 433 -15.72 9.83 28.80
CA TYR A 433 -14.74 8.92 28.21
C TYR A 433 -13.55 9.65 27.57
N LEU A 434 -13.78 10.76 26.85
CA LEU A 434 -12.67 11.57 26.32
C LEU A 434 -11.85 12.24 27.42
N ARG A 435 -12.48 12.72 28.50
CA ARG A 435 -11.75 13.35 29.61
C ARG A 435 -10.96 12.33 30.45
N SER A 436 -11.49 11.12 30.65
CA SER A 436 -10.76 10.07 31.37
C SER A 436 -9.46 9.71 30.66
N LEU A 437 -9.45 9.69 29.32
CA LEU A 437 -8.25 9.47 28.51
C LEU A 437 -7.13 10.48 28.81
N ILE A 438 -7.46 11.75 29.04
CA ILE A 438 -6.47 12.80 29.32
C ILE A 438 -5.70 12.46 30.62
N GLY A 439 -6.40 11.94 31.63
CA GLY A 439 -5.82 11.54 32.91
C GLY A 439 -5.14 10.18 32.90
N LEU A 440 -5.60 9.25 32.06
CA LEU A 440 -5.05 7.90 31.93
C LEU A 440 -3.82 7.84 31.02
N SER A 441 -3.74 8.72 30.03
CA SER A 441 -2.81 8.54 28.93
C SER A 441 -1.35 8.78 29.32
N LYS A 442 -0.53 7.75 29.07
CA LYS A 442 0.95 7.84 29.10
C LYS A 442 1.52 8.22 27.73
N ALA A 443 0.66 8.38 26.72
CA ALA A 443 1.07 8.68 25.36
C ALA A 443 1.69 10.09 25.26
N PRO A 444 2.44 10.37 24.17
CA PRO A 444 3.00 11.69 23.91
C PRO A 444 1.93 12.78 23.91
N ASP A 445 2.37 14.02 24.14
CA ASP A 445 1.51 15.20 24.17
C ASP A 445 0.63 15.34 22.91
N SER A 446 1.08 14.86 21.75
CA SER A 446 0.31 14.81 20.50
C SER A 446 -1.00 13.99 20.59
N TRP A 447 -1.06 12.97 21.44
CA TRP A 447 -2.29 12.21 21.65
C TRP A 447 -3.29 12.96 22.53
N LYS A 448 -2.81 13.66 23.55
CA LYS A 448 -3.64 14.52 24.40
C LYS A 448 -4.23 15.69 23.60
N SER A 449 -3.44 16.31 22.72
CA SER A 449 -3.96 17.36 21.83
C SER A 449 -5.05 16.84 20.89
N CYS A 450 -4.92 15.61 20.37
CA CYS A 450 -5.96 14.96 19.57
C CYS A 450 -7.28 14.77 20.36
N ILE A 451 -7.20 14.35 21.62
CA ILE A 451 -8.38 14.19 22.48
C ILE A 451 -9.08 15.54 22.74
N TYR A 452 -8.31 16.60 23.01
CA TYR A 452 -8.86 17.95 23.15
C TYR A 452 -9.51 18.44 21.85
N TYR A 453 -8.93 18.15 20.69
CA TYR A 453 -9.52 18.51 19.41
C TYR A 453 -10.85 17.76 19.16
N ARG A 454 -10.97 16.49 19.57
CA ARG A 454 -12.24 15.76 19.53
C ARG A 454 -13.30 16.37 20.45
N LEU A 455 -12.92 16.81 21.65
CA LEU A 455 -13.79 17.56 22.54
C LEU A 455 -14.23 18.90 21.93
N TYR A 456 -13.34 19.59 21.22
CA TYR A 456 -13.66 20.80 20.46
C TYR A 456 -14.75 20.55 19.42
N LEU A 457 -14.52 19.58 18.52
CA LEU A 457 -15.47 19.23 17.45
C LEU A 457 -16.85 18.84 18.02
N SER A 458 -16.85 18.02 19.06
CA SER A 458 -18.08 17.62 19.74
C SER A 458 -18.80 18.80 20.39
N SER A 459 -18.10 19.66 21.13
CA SER A 459 -18.70 20.83 21.80
C SER A 459 -19.27 21.83 20.79
N ARG A 460 -18.57 22.03 19.66
CA ARG A 460 -19.03 22.89 18.56
C ARG A 460 -20.30 22.35 17.92
N SER A 461 -20.34 21.07 17.57
CA SER A 461 -21.52 20.46 16.92
C SER A 461 -22.80 20.53 17.75
N TRP A 462 -22.67 20.75 19.07
CA TRP A 462 -23.81 20.95 19.98
C TRP A 462 -24.07 22.41 20.35
N GLY A 463 -23.35 23.36 19.76
CA GLY A 463 -23.55 24.79 19.96
C GLY A 463 -22.91 25.38 21.22
N ASN A 464 -22.06 24.63 21.94
CA ASN A 464 -21.33 25.16 23.10
C ASN A 464 -20.01 25.83 22.68
N LYS A 465 -20.12 27.02 22.10
CA LYS A 465 -18.98 27.75 21.53
C LYS A 465 -17.85 28.01 22.55
N ALA A 466 -18.19 28.43 23.77
CA ALA A 466 -17.19 28.73 24.79
C ALA A 466 -16.42 27.49 25.28
N GLU A 467 -17.06 26.33 25.37
CA GLU A 467 -16.38 25.07 25.68
C GLU A 467 -15.53 24.60 24.51
N ALA A 468 -16.03 24.72 23.29
CA ALA A 468 -15.28 24.41 22.07
C ALA A 468 -13.98 25.22 21.98
N GLU A 469 -14.05 26.55 22.12
CA GLU A 469 -12.88 27.44 22.07
C GLU A 469 -11.83 27.08 23.13
N ARG A 470 -12.27 26.75 24.36
CA ARG A 470 -11.36 26.28 25.42
C ARG A 470 -10.65 24.98 25.03
N HIS A 471 -11.37 24.02 24.48
CA HIS A 471 -10.77 22.75 24.05
C HIS A 471 -9.82 22.91 22.87
N LEU A 472 -10.15 23.78 21.90
CA LEU A 472 -9.26 24.09 20.79
C LEU A 472 -7.95 24.73 21.30
N ALA A 473 -8.05 25.70 22.22
CA ALA A 473 -6.88 26.33 22.83
C ALA A 473 -6.00 25.33 23.59
N MET A 474 -6.61 24.36 24.29
CA MET A 474 -5.87 23.28 24.94
C MET A 474 -5.16 22.36 23.93
N ALA A 475 -5.82 22.00 22.83
CA ALA A 475 -5.20 21.20 21.77
C ALA A 475 -3.98 21.91 21.16
N GLN A 476 -4.13 23.18 20.82
CA GLN A 476 -3.08 24.04 20.24
C GLN A 476 -1.95 24.40 21.22
N GLY A 477 -2.21 24.35 22.52
CA GLY A 477 -1.20 24.60 23.55
C GLY A 477 -0.31 23.38 23.84
N ILE A 478 -0.76 22.18 23.48
CA ILE A 478 -0.07 20.91 23.74
C ILE A 478 0.61 20.37 22.47
N GLY A 479 -0.10 20.35 21.34
CA GLY A 479 0.42 19.91 20.04
C GLY A 479 0.76 21.09 19.12
N PRO A 480 1.47 20.84 18.01
CA PRO A 480 1.73 21.86 16.99
C PRO A 480 0.41 22.50 16.52
N GLN A 481 0.34 23.84 16.51
CA GLN A 481 -0.90 24.56 16.20
C GLN A 481 -1.47 24.24 14.81
N TRP A 482 -0.62 23.86 13.85
CA TRP A 482 -1.02 23.50 12.50
C TRP A 482 -1.81 22.18 12.44
N GLU A 483 -1.70 21.30 13.44
CA GLU A 483 -2.50 20.06 13.51
C GLU A 483 -3.96 20.34 13.89
N TRP A 484 -4.23 21.46 14.57
CA TRP A 484 -5.49 21.73 15.27
C TRP A 484 -6.10 23.07 14.85
N GLU A 485 -6.60 23.14 13.62
CA GLU A 485 -7.25 24.34 13.09
C GLU A 485 -8.73 24.45 13.51
N SER A 486 -9.25 25.68 13.64
CA SER A 486 -10.69 25.84 13.84
C SER A 486 -11.47 25.45 12.58
N VAL A 487 -12.67 24.91 12.76
CA VAL A 487 -13.61 24.63 11.67
C VAL A 487 -13.85 25.88 10.82
N GLU A 488 -13.92 27.07 11.44
CA GLU A 488 -14.09 28.33 10.72
C GLU A 488 -12.92 28.61 9.76
N ARG A 489 -11.68 28.33 10.17
CA ARG A 489 -10.49 28.49 9.32
C ARG A 489 -10.46 27.45 8.20
N ILE A 490 -10.88 26.22 8.49
CA ILE A 490 -11.05 25.15 7.48
C ILE A 490 -12.13 25.56 6.46
N GLU A 491 -13.24 26.13 6.91
CA GLU A 491 -14.32 26.66 6.06
C GLU A 491 -13.83 27.81 5.16
N GLU A 492 -13.11 28.79 5.72
CA GLU A 492 -12.49 29.91 4.97
C GLU A 492 -11.52 29.42 3.90
N ARG A 493 -10.66 28.47 4.27
CA ARG A 493 -9.72 27.83 3.34
C ARG A 493 -10.46 27.10 2.24
N ALA A 494 -11.49 26.33 2.58
CA ALA A 494 -12.30 25.62 1.61
C ALA A 494 -12.97 26.58 0.61
N ALA A 495 -13.49 27.70 1.10
CA ALA A 495 -14.07 28.75 0.26
C ALA A 495 -13.06 29.37 -0.71
N SER A 496 -11.80 29.54 -0.30
CA SER A 496 -10.73 30.14 -1.12
C SER A 496 -10.26 29.26 -2.29
N PHE A 497 -10.49 27.95 -2.22
CA PHE A 497 -10.07 27.03 -3.26
C PHE A 497 -10.95 27.16 -4.49
N ALA A 498 -10.33 27.50 -5.62
CA ALA A 498 -10.98 27.55 -6.92
C ALA A 498 -11.09 26.13 -7.48
N ILE A 499 -12.32 25.71 -7.78
CA ILE A 499 -12.56 24.49 -8.55
C ILE A 499 -12.94 24.97 -9.96
N PRO A 500 -12.20 24.63 -11.02
CA PRO A 500 -12.52 25.16 -12.34
C PRO A 500 -13.58 24.32 -13.05
N ALA A 501 -14.54 25.01 -13.69
CA ALA A 501 -15.61 24.38 -14.46
C ALA A 501 -15.09 23.60 -15.69
N SER A 502 -13.92 23.98 -16.22
CA SER A 502 -13.29 23.34 -17.39
C SER A 502 -12.94 21.87 -17.20
N LEU A 503 -12.83 21.41 -15.95
CA LEU A 503 -12.60 20.00 -15.63
C LEU A 503 -13.86 19.14 -15.78
N TYR A 504 -15.02 19.79 -15.94
CA TYR A 504 -16.33 19.16 -16.00
C TYR A 504 -17.17 19.82 -17.09
N PRO A 505 -16.73 19.75 -18.36
CA PRO A 505 -17.42 20.42 -19.46
C PRO A 505 -18.88 19.99 -19.60
N GLU A 506 -19.27 18.88 -18.98
CA GLU A 506 -20.60 18.31 -19.05
C GLU A 506 -21.54 18.81 -17.94
N ILE A 507 -20.99 19.42 -16.88
CA ILE A 507 -21.78 20.17 -15.90
C ILE A 507 -21.95 21.58 -16.47
N PRO A 508 -23.19 22.03 -16.75
CA PRO A 508 -23.41 23.37 -17.30
C PRO A 508 -22.77 24.45 -16.40
N PRO A 509 -22.09 25.47 -16.97
CA PRO A 509 -21.35 26.47 -16.19
C PRO A 509 -22.18 27.14 -15.09
N GLU A 510 -23.46 27.38 -15.34
CA GLU A 510 -24.40 27.97 -14.38
C GLU A 510 -24.70 27.07 -13.16
N ARG A 511 -24.39 25.77 -13.24
CA ARG A 511 -24.60 24.77 -12.17
C ARG A 511 -23.32 24.44 -11.40
N PHE A 512 -22.17 24.81 -11.95
CA PHE A 512 -20.88 24.40 -11.42
C PHE A 512 -20.61 24.96 -10.01
N GLY A 513 -21.03 26.19 -9.73
CA GLY A 513 -20.85 26.82 -8.42
C GLY A 513 -21.44 26.01 -7.26
N LEU A 514 -22.62 25.44 -7.47
CA LEU A 514 -23.28 24.58 -6.49
C LEU A 514 -22.51 23.28 -6.23
N VAL A 515 -22.04 22.63 -7.29
CA VAL A 515 -21.23 21.40 -7.18
C VAL A 515 -19.94 21.71 -6.44
N ALA A 516 -19.30 22.86 -6.74
CA ALA A 516 -18.13 23.33 -6.03
C ALA A 516 -18.39 23.55 -4.53
N ASP A 517 -19.53 24.14 -4.16
CA ASP A 517 -19.90 24.34 -2.75
C ASP A 517 -20.11 23.02 -2.00
N ARG A 518 -20.67 22.00 -2.67
CA ARG A 518 -20.83 20.66 -2.06
C ARG A 518 -19.50 19.91 -1.94
N ILE A 519 -18.57 20.09 -2.88
CA ILE A 519 -17.19 19.59 -2.74
C ILE A 519 -16.51 20.23 -1.53
N ARG A 520 -16.62 21.55 -1.37
CA ARG A 520 -16.07 22.26 -0.20
C ARG A 520 -16.69 21.76 1.10
N ALA A 521 -18.00 21.56 1.14
CA ALA A 521 -18.68 21.03 2.32
C ALA A 521 -18.18 19.60 2.66
N ALA A 522 -18.00 18.73 1.66
CA ALA A 522 -17.45 17.40 1.86
C ALA A 522 -15.97 17.42 2.31
N TRP A 523 -15.20 18.40 1.84
CA TRP A 523 -13.83 18.64 2.30
C TRP A 523 -13.81 19.08 3.77
N VAL A 524 -14.54 20.13 4.15
CA VAL A 524 -14.64 20.60 5.54
C VAL A 524 -15.06 19.44 6.45
N ALA A 525 -16.05 18.67 6.04
CA ALA A 525 -16.52 17.48 6.75
C ALA A 525 -15.43 16.46 7.02
N ASN A 526 -14.52 16.24 6.06
CA ASN A 526 -13.43 15.29 6.19
C ASN A 526 -12.32 15.81 7.12
N ASP A 527 -11.89 17.06 6.94
CA ASP A 527 -10.86 17.70 7.77
C ASP A 527 -11.32 17.84 9.24
N THR A 528 -12.65 17.82 9.48
CA THR A 528 -13.26 17.95 10.82
C THR A 528 -13.79 16.65 11.39
N SER A 529 -13.54 15.52 10.73
CA SER A 529 -14.09 14.20 11.10
C SER A 529 -13.42 13.59 12.35
N GLY A 530 -12.27 14.10 12.78
CA GLY A 530 -11.59 13.66 14.01
C GLY A 530 -10.95 12.26 13.94
N ILE A 531 -11.14 11.51 12.85
CA ILE A 531 -10.33 10.34 12.48
C ILE A 531 -9.29 10.84 11.48
N LEU A 532 -8.03 10.40 11.61
CA LEU A 532 -7.00 10.53 10.58
C LEU A 532 -7.43 9.72 9.33
N ASN A 533 -8.49 10.15 8.67
CA ASN A 533 -8.96 9.53 7.44
C ASN A 533 -8.20 10.18 6.29
N VAL A 534 -7.18 9.47 5.83
CA VAL A 534 -6.43 9.77 4.61
C VAL A 534 -7.29 9.54 3.34
N GLY A 535 -8.59 9.31 3.49
CA GLY A 535 -9.55 9.24 2.40
C GLY A 535 -10.04 10.64 2.05
N ALA A 536 -9.56 11.19 0.93
CA ALA A 536 -10.04 12.45 0.37
C ALA A 536 -11.58 12.50 0.29
N GLY A 537 -12.15 13.70 0.47
CA GLY A 537 -13.60 13.94 0.41
C GLY A 537 -14.17 13.42 -0.88
N TYR A 538 -15.18 12.55 -0.80
CA TYR A 538 -15.76 11.86 -1.94
C TYR A 538 -17.10 12.50 -2.32
N LEU A 539 -17.14 13.24 -3.42
CA LEU A 539 -18.40 13.62 -4.08
C LEU A 539 -18.55 12.81 -5.37
N ALA A 540 -19.73 12.25 -5.61
CA ALA A 540 -20.06 11.58 -6.85
C ALA A 540 -21.26 12.24 -7.52
N CYS A 541 -21.06 12.69 -8.75
CA CYS A 541 -22.09 13.28 -9.59
C CYS A 541 -22.51 12.29 -10.67
N PHE A 542 -23.78 11.88 -10.67
CA PHE A 542 -24.40 11.04 -11.69
C PHE A 542 -25.18 11.91 -12.66
N ASP A 543 -24.71 11.99 -13.89
CA ASP A 543 -25.34 12.71 -15.00
C ASP A 543 -26.14 11.73 -15.86
N ILE A 544 -27.47 11.72 -15.74
CA ILE A 544 -28.37 10.90 -16.56
C ILE A 544 -28.63 11.67 -17.86
N ARG A 545 -28.17 11.13 -18.99
CA ARG A 545 -28.25 11.81 -20.29
C ARG A 545 -29.34 11.25 -21.19
N SER A 546 -29.64 9.98 -21.02
CA SER A 546 -30.66 9.27 -21.78
C SER A 546 -31.12 8.03 -21.01
N ALA A 547 -32.07 7.28 -21.57
CA ALA A 547 -32.51 6.01 -21.01
C ALA A 547 -31.40 4.95 -20.84
N ARG A 548 -30.25 5.13 -21.50
CA ARG A 548 -29.16 4.16 -21.53
C ARG A 548 -27.79 4.73 -21.25
N GLU A 549 -27.66 6.04 -21.08
CA GLU A 549 -26.37 6.70 -20.84
C GLU A 549 -26.42 7.41 -19.49
N CYS A 550 -25.50 7.02 -18.60
CA CYS A 550 -25.23 7.74 -17.37
C CYS A 550 -23.72 7.84 -17.15
N ARG A 551 -23.24 9.04 -16.86
CA ARG A 551 -21.85 9.28 -16.48
C ARG A 551 -21.74 9.56 -14.99
N LYS A 552 -20.75 8.97 -14.32
CA LYS A 552 -20.40 9.27 -12.94
C LYS A 552 -19.08 10.01 -12.90
N SER A 553 -19.08 11.24 -12.38
CA SER A 553 -17.86 11.99 -12.08
C SER A 553 -17.59 11.92 -10.59
N VAL A 554 -16.36 11.56 -10.21
CA VAL A 554 -15.95 11.46 -8.81
C VAL A 554 -14.86 12.48 -8.54
N PHE A 555 -15.01 13.16 -7.41
CA PHE A 555 -14.17 14.25 -6.98
C PHE A 555 -13.52 13.88 -5.65
N TRP A 556 -12.23 14.11 -5.55
CA TRP A 556 -11.44 13.92 -4.35
C TRP A 556 -10.71 15.21 -4.00
N ALA A 557 -10.94 15.72 -2.80
CA ALA A 557 -10.22 16.88 -2.27
C ALA A 557 -9.69 16.59 -0.86
N GLY A 558 -8.50 17.10 -0.55
CA GLY A 558 -7.92 17.01 0.78
C GLY A 558 -6.83 18.04 0.99
N HIS A 559 -6.67 18.48 2.24
CA HIS A 559 -5.60 19.41 2.61
C HIS A 559 -4.41 18.65 3.16
N ASN A 560 -3.20 19.01 2.71
CA ASN A 560 -1.99 18.44 3.29
C ASN A 560 -1.71 19.07 4.66
N MET A 561 -2.21 18.41 5.69
CA MET A 561 -1.89 18.75 7.07
C MET A 561 -0.50 18.24 7.48
N SER A 562 0.12 17.32 6.73
CA SER A 562 1.45 16.79 7.06
C SER A 562 2.55 17.83 6.79
N PRO A 563 3.59 17.93 7.64
CA PRO A 563 4.77 18.73 7.33
C PRO A 563 5.58 18.18 6.14
N GLU A 564 5.35 16.92 5.76
CA GLU A 564 5.96 16.28 4.60
C GLU A 564 5.16 16.55 3.32
N GLU A 565 5.84 16.57 2.17
CA GLU A 565 5.18 16.68 0.88
C GLU A 565 4.45 15.38 0.50
N ILE A 566 3.21 15.50 0.01
CA ILE A 566 2.44 14.36 -0.48
C ILE A 566 2.66 14.22 -2.00
N LYS A 567 3.33 13.14 -2.41
CA LYS A 567 3.65 12.87 -3.83
C LYS A 567 2.54 12.14 -4.58
N GLY A 568 1.61 11.52 -3.85
CA GLY A 568 0.54 10.73 -4.42
C GLY A 568 -0.37 10.17 -3.33
N THR A 569 -1.45 9.52 -3.75
CA THR A 569 -2.42 8.88 -2.86
C THR A 569 -2.93 7.58 -3.45
N ARG A 570 -3.51 6.73 -2.61
CA ARG A 570 -4.16 5.50 -3.05
C ARG A 570 -5.66 5.63 -2.91
N VAL A 571 -6.38 5.44 -4.01
CA VAL A 571 -7.85 5.45 -4.02
C VAL A 571 -8.39 4.04 -4.24
N LEU A 572 -9.48 3.71 -3.54
CA LEU A 572 -10.22 2.46 -3.69
C LEU A 572 -11.42 2.71 -4.61
N LEU A 573 -11.62 1.84 -5.61
CA LEU A 573 -12.53 2.07 -6.72
C LEU A 573 -13.48 0.88 -6.95
N ASP A 574 -14.70 1.18 -7.36
CA ASP A 574 -15.74 0.23 -7.76
C ASP A 574 -15.52 -0.29 -9.19
N SER A 575 -14.96 0.55 -10.07
CA SER A 575 -14.59 0.19 -11.44
C SER A 575 -13.34 0.96 -11.89
N VAL A 576 -12.78 0.59 -13.04
CA VAL A 576 -11.70 1.37 -13.66
C VAL A 576 -12.34 2.62 -14.30
N PRO A 577 -11.78 3.83 -14.08
CA PRO A 577 -12.25 5.06 -14.71
C PRO A 577 -12.28 4.96 -16.24
N SER A 578 -13.24 5.64 -16.87
CA SER A 578 -13.28 5.83 -18.33
C SER A 578 -12.38 6.96 -18.81
N THR A 579 -11.89 7.82 -17.90
CA THR A 579 -10.92 8.88 -18.17
C THR A 579 -9.71 8.76 -17.25
N PRO A 580 -8.55 9.35 -17.60
CA PRO A 580 -7.46 9.52 -16.67
C PRO A 580 -7.89 10.33 -15.43
N PHE A 581 -7.14 10.18 -14.35
CA PHE A 581 -7.22 11.13 -13.24
C PHE A 581 -6.69 12.49 -13.69
N MET A 582 -7.32 13.57 -13.25
CA MET A 582 -6.89 14.94 -13.53
C MET A 582 -6.83 15.76 -12.23
N ASP A 583 -5.89 16.70 -12.13
CA ASP A 583 -5.84 17.67 -11.04
C ASP A 583 -6.75 18.90 -11.28
N ALA A 584 -6.68 19.87 -10.38
CA ALA A 584 -7.43 21.11 -10.48
C ALA A 584 -7.04 21.97 -11.71
N ASP A 585 -5.84 21.80 -12.27
CA ASP A 585 -5.37 22.58 -13.42
C ASP A 585 -5.64 21.87 -14.76
N GLY A 586 -6.19 20.65 -14.71
CA GLY A 586 -6.47 19.82 -15.88
C GLY A 586 -5.28 18.98 -16.34
N ASN A 587 -4.23 18.90 -15.53
CA ASN A 587 -3.10 18.02 -15.83
C ASN A 587 -3.53 16.57 -15.59
N ILE A 588 -3.17 15.70 -16.54
CA ILE A 588 -3.37 14.26 -16.40
C ILE A 588 -2.40 13.71 -15.35
N LEU A 589 -2.93 13.00 -14.37
CA LEU A 589 -2.18 12.34 -13.30
C LEU A 589 -1.84 10.90 -13.69
N HIS A 590 -0.63 10.46 -13.31
CA HIS A 590 -0.24 9.06 -13.47
C HIS A 590 -0.98 8.20 -12.44
N ALA A 591 -1.54 7.07 -12.87
CA ALA A 591 -2.27 6.17 -11.99
C ALA A 591 -2.00 4.69 -12.33
N ASP A 592 -1.52 3.93 -11.35
CA ASP A 592 -1.30 2.49 -11.46
C ASP A 592 -2.49 1.72 -10.87
N PHE A 593 -3.15 0.92 -11.70
CA PHE A 593 -4.35 0.18 -11.31
C PHE A 593 -4.04 -1.27 -10.91
N GLU A 594 -4.58 -1.66 -9.77
CA GLU A 594 -4.49 -3.03 -9.26
C GLU A 594 -5.90 -3.55 -8.94
N ARG A 595 -6.16 -4.82 -9.29
CA ARG A 595 -7.34 -5.52 -8.76
C ARG A 595 -7.13 -5.82 -7.29
N THR A 596 -8.15 -5.55 -6.49
CA THR A 596 -8.16 -5.96 -5.08
C THR A 596 -9.11 -7.16 -4.89
N PRO A 597 -8.86 -8.00 -3.89
CA PRO A 597 -9.77 -9.08 -3.50
C PRO A 597 -11.03 -8.59 -2.78
N CYS A 598 -11.11 -7.29 -2.45
CA CYS A 598 -12.25 -6.75 -1.75
C CYS A 598 -13.46 -6.69 -2.69
N VAL A 599 -14.53 -7.39 -2.35
CA VAL A 599 -15.79 -7.34 -3.11
C VAL A 599 -16.41 -5.94 -3.13
N HIS A 600 -16.03 -5.08 -2.17
CA HIS A 600 -16.52 -3.70 -2.06
C HIS A 600 -15.73 -2.73 -2.95
N TRP A 601 -14.43 -2.95 -3.10
CA TRP A 601 -13.54 -2.14 -3.93
C TRP A 601 -12.68 -3.03 -4.81
N PRO A 602 -13.24 -3.63 -5.87
CA PRO A 602 -12.53 -4.59 -6.70
C PRO A 602 -11.29 -4.01 -7.40
N PHE A 603 -11.12 -2.68 -7.37
CA PHE A 603 -9.95 -1.99 -7.90
C PHE A 603 -9.36 -1.02 -6.87
N SER A 604 -8.06 -0.77 -6.99
CA SER A 604 -7.37 0.33 -6.34
C SER A 604 -6.46 1.02 -7.34
N ALA A 605 -6.28 2.32 -7.21
CA ALA A 605 -5.34 3.08 -8.02
C ALA A 605 -4.33 3.81 -7.12
N ALA A 606 -3.04 3.65 -7.40
CA ALA A 606 -2.00 4.51 -6.84
C ALA A 606 -1.83 5.72 -7.78
N VAL A 607 -2.34 6.87 -7.36
CA VAL A 607 -2.36 8.10 -8.16
C VAL A 607 -1.21 9.00 -7.74
N THR A 608 -0.35 9.37 -8.67
CA THR A 608 0.77 10.30 -8.47
C THR A 608 0.29 11.72 -8.73
N CYS A 609 0.53 12.63 -7.79
CA CYS A 609 0.22 14.05 -7.97
C CYS A 609 1.13 14.65 -9.05
N ALA A 610 0.62 15.62 -9.83
CA ALA A 610 1.39 16.27 -10.89
C ALA A 610 2.66 16.94 -10.36
N ARG A 611 2.58 17.46 -9.14
CA ARG A 611 3.70 17.89 -8.31
C ARG A 611 3.45 17.46 -6.86
N PRO A 612 4.49 17.31 -6.03
CA PRO A 612 4.31 17.09 -4.61
C PRO A 612 3.49 18.22 -3.98
N VAL A 613 2.44 17.84 -3.24
CA VAL A 613 1.56 18.74 -2.50
C VAL A 613 2.27 19.12 -1.21
N GLN A 614 2.65 20.38 -1.08
CA GLN A 614 3.41 20.88 0.07
C GLN A 614 2.54 20.98 1.31
N HIS A 615 3.19 21.17 2.47
CA HIS A 615 2.48 21.44 3.72
C HIS A 615 1.56 22.66 3.55
N HIS A 616 0.32 22.53 4.03
CA HIS A 616 -0.75 23.51 3.85
C HIS A 616 -1.17 23.79 2.39
N GLU A 617 -0.89 22.88 1.46
CA GLU A 617 -1.49 22.91 0.13
C GLU A 617 -2.66 21.95 0.01
N THR A 618 -3.61 22.29 -0.86
CA THR A 618 -4.77 21.44 -1.16
C THR A 618 -4.47 20.57 -2.37
N ALA A 619 -4.71 19.28 -2.22
CA ALA A 619 -4.75 18.32 -3.31
C ALA A 619 -6.19 18.20 -3.83
N PHE A 620 -6.33 18.16 -5.14
CA PHE A 620 -7.59 17.89 -5.81
C PHE A 620 -7.35 16.93 -6.95
N MET A 621 -8.25 15.95 -7.10
CA MET A 621 -8.27 15.10 -8.28
C MET A 621 -9.68 14.67 -8.65
N THR A 622 -9.83 14.29 -9.91
CA THR A 622 -11.09 13.86 -10.47
C THR A 622 -10.93 12.80 -11.53
N ALA A 623 -11.94 11.96 -11.71
CA ALA A 623 -12.03 10.99 -12.79
C ALA A 623 -13.50 10.67 -13.12
N GLN A 624 -13.76 10.30 -14.37
CA GLN A 624 -15.07 9.88 -14.85
C GLN A 624 -15.16 8.36 -14.95
N PHE A 625 -16.38 7.85 -14.80
CA PHE A 625 -16.74 6.44 -14.85
C PHE A 625 -18.00 6.28 -15.69
N ASP A 626 -18.08 5.19 -16.44
CA ASP A 626 -19.35 4.77 -17.02
C ASP A 626 -20.26 4.21 -15.91
N ALA A 627 -21.40 4.87 -15.72
CA ALA A 627 -22.42 4.49 -14.74
C ALA A 627 -23.72 4.05 -15.42
N SER A 628 -23.68 3.74 -16.72
CA SER A 628 -24.87 3.28 -17.46
C SER A 628 -25.45 1.98 -16.91
N SER A 629 -24.62 1.18 -16.22
CA SER A 629 -25.07 -0.01 -15.48
C SER A 629 -25.97 0.29 -14.27
N ALA A 630 -26.06 1.56 -13.82
CA ALA A 630 -27.03 2.01 -12.83
C ALA A 630 -28.43 2.21 -13.42
N LEU A 631 -28.56 2.28 -14.76
CA LEU A 631 -29.84 2.46 -15.44
C LEU A 631 -30.49 1.11 -15.78
N ARG A 632 -31.81 1.05 -15.63
CA ARG A 632 -32.67 -0.07 -16.02
C ARG A 632 -33.82 0.49 -16.87
N PRO A 633 -33.63 0.62 -18.19
CA PRO A 633 -34.67 1.12 -19.08
C PRO A 633 -35.85 0.14 -19.21
N ARG A 634 -37.05 0.71 -19.38
CA ARG A 634 -38.33 0.09 -19.74
C ARG A 634 -38.95 0.91 -20.88
N GLU A 635 -40.11 0.50 -21.42
CA GLU A 635 -40.71 1.16 -22.60
C GLU A 635 -40.91 2.67 -22.42
N ASP A 636 -41.50 3.11 -21.31
CA ASP A 636 -41.81 4.52 -21.00
C ASP A 636 -41.08 5.05 -19.75
N ARG A 637 -40.17 4.25 -19.18
CA ARG A 637 -39.58 4.53 -17.86
C ARG A 637 -38.11 4.12 -17.77
N ILE A 638 -37.43 4.70 -16.80
CA ILE A 638 -36.08 4.34 -16.40
C ILE A 638 -36.05 4.19 -14.88
N CYS A 639 -35.45 3.10 -14.39
CA CYS A 639 -35.05 3.02 -12.98
C CYS A 639 -33.54 3.27 -12.89
N PHE A 640 -33.15 4.28 -12.14
CA PHE A 640 -31.76 4.52 -11.74
C PHE A 640 -31.52 3.94 -10.34
N GLU A 641 -30.52 3.07 -10.20
CA GLU A 641 -30.20 2.37 -8.96
C GLU A 641 -28.72 2.52 -8.59
N VAL A 642 -28.48 3.02 -7.38
CA VAL A 642 -27.16 3.05 -6.72
C VAL A 642 -27.27 2.25 -5.44
N ASP A 643 -26.52 1.16 -5.32
CA ASP A 643 -26.45 0.33 -4.11
C ASP A 643 -25.04 0.33 -3.51
N GLU A 644 -24.89 1.12 -2.46
CA GLU A 644 -23.67 1.24 -1.67
C GLU A 644 -23.76 0.48 -0.35
N SER A 645 -24.78 -0.36 -0.15
CA SER A 645 -24.98 -1.14 1.09
C SER A 645 -23.83 -2.08 1.45
N ARG A 646 -22.90 -2.29 0.52
CA ARG A 646 -21.71 -3.09 0.66
C ARG A 646 -20.47 -2.26 1.06
N ASN A 647 -20.44 -0.96 0.82
CA ASN A 647 -19.32 -0.08 1.21
C ASN A 647 -19.41 0.29 2.68
N ARG A 648 -18.29 0.20 3.41
CA ARG A 648 -18.32 0.24 4.88
C ARG A 648 -17.98 1.60 5.51
N TRP A 649 -17.30 2.53 4.82
CA TRP A 649 -16.74 3.74 5.45
C TRP A 649 -16.57 4.94 4.49
N GLY A 650 -16.71 6.16 5.01
CA GLY A 650 -16.32 7.43 4.36
C GLY A 650 -17.50 8.38 4.09
N ASN A 651 -17.32 9.68 4.32
CA ASN A 651 -18.31 10.71 3.99
C ASN A 651 -18.53 10.76 2.48
N ARG A 652 -19.79 10.71 2.04
CA ARG A 652 -20.13 10.73 0.62
C ARG A 652 -21.32 11.62 0.35
N THR A 653 -21.13 12.49 -0.63
CA THR A 653 -22.22 13.30 -1.20
C THR A 653 -22.52 12.79 -2.59
N TYR A 654 -23.80 12.55 -2.87
CA TYR A 654 -24.28 12.21 -4.20
C TYR A 654 -25.08 13.34 -4.79
N VAL A 655 -24.84 13.62 -6.06
CA VAL A 655 -25.67 14.51 -6.87
C VAL A 655 -26.17 13.70 -8.04
N VAL A 656 -27.49 13.61 -8.21
CA VAL A 656 -28.10 12.98 -9.39
C VAL A 656 -28.72 14.07 -10.24
N ILE A 657 -28.24 14.21 -11.47
CA ILE A 657 -28.75 15.16 -12.46
C ILE A 657 -29.77 14.43 -13.34
N VAL A 658 -31.01 14.89 -13.30
CA VAL A 658 -32.14 14.37 -14.09
C VAL A 658 -32.47 15.41 -15.17
N PRO A 659 -32.43 15.06 -16.45
CA PRO A 659 -32.68 15.99 -17.53
C PRO A 659 -34.16 16.39 -17.58
N GLN A 660 -34.48 17.60 -18.06
CA GLN A 660 -35.85 18.15 -17.99
C GLN A 660 -36.87 17.39 -18.83
N ASP A 661 -36.44 16.67 -19.87
CA ASP A 661 -37.30 15.80 -20.66
C ASP A 661 -37.74 14.55 -19.90
N MET A 662 -37.15 14.26 -18.74
CA MET A 662 -37.54 13.15 -17.87
C MET A 662 -38.29 13.64 -16.63
N ALA A 663 -39.47 13.07 -16.38
CA ALA A 663 -40.26 13.38 -15.20
C ALA A 663 -39.93 12.44 -14.02
N LEU A 664 -39.62 13.00 -12.85
CA LEU A 664 -39.42 12.25 -11.62
C LEU A 664 -40.74 11.64 -11.12
N GLU A 665 -40.87 10.31 -11.16
CA GLU A 665 -42.06 9.61 -10.65
C GLU A 665 -41.95 9.28 -9.16
N SER A 666 -40.80 8.74 -8.75
CA SER A 666 -40.57 8.41 -7.34
C SER A 666 -39.09 8.29 -6.99
N VAL A 667 -38.80 8.52 -5.72
CA VAL A 667 -37.48 8.33 -5.11
C VAL A 667 -37.64 7.48 -3.85
N SER A 668 -36.80 6.47 -3.71
CA SER A 668 -36.78 5.60 -2.51
C SER A 668 -36.21 6.28 -1.26
N LEU A 669 -35.40 7.32 -1.46
CA LEU A 669 -34.86 8.17 -0.41
C LEU A 669 -35.21 9.62 -0.75
N ARG A 670 -35.65 10.39 0.25
CA ARG A 670 -35.89 11.83 0.08
C ARG A 670 -34.54 12.54 -0.11
N PRO A 671 -34.35 13.37 -1.16
CA PRO A 671 -33.17 14.20 -1.28
C PRO A 671 -33.12 15.22 -0.14
N ASP A 672 -31.91 15.54 0.32
CA ASP A 672 -31.69 16.59 1.32
C ASP A 672 -31.99 17.97 0.71
N GLU A 673 -31.75 18.10 -0.60
CA GLU A 673 -32.01 19.30 -1.37
C GLU A 673 -32.37 18.93 -2.82
N THR A 674 -33.36 19.64 -3.38
CA THR A 674 -33.74 19.54 -4.80
C THR A 674 -33.56 20.91 -5.42
N LEU A 675 -32.86 20.97 -6.55
CA LEU A 675 -32.51 22.21 -7.24
C LEU A 675 -32.89 22.13 -8.71
N GLU A 676 -33.31 23.25 -9.27
CA GLU A 676 -33.68 23.41 -10.67
C GLU A 676 -32.73 24.43 -11.31
N ALA A 677 -31.96 24.02 -12.32
CA ALA A 677 -31.05 24.93 -13.01
C ALA A 677 -30.82 24.45 -14.45
N GLY A 678 -30.73 25.37 -15.43
CA GLY A 678 -30.35 25.06 -16.82
C GLY A 678 -31.20 24.00 -17.55
N GLY A 679 -32.45 23.74 -17.15
CA GLY A 679 -33.26 22.66 -17.73
C GLY A 679 -32.88 21.25 -17.24
N ALA A 680 -32.58 21.09 -15.95
CA ALA A 680 -32.48 19.80 -15.30
C ALA A 680 -32.81 19.94 -13.81
N GLN A 681 -33.31 18.85 -13.24
CA GLN A 681 -33.53 18.71 -11.81
C GLN A 681 -32.34 18.00 -11.17
N MET A 682 -31.75 18.61 -10.14
CA MET A 682 -30.63 18.04 -9.38
C MET A 682 -31.12 17.57 -8.01
N LEU A 683 -30.90 16.29 -7.72
CA LEU A 683 -31.25 15.67 -6.45
C LEU A 683 -29.96 15.47 -5.65
N VAL A 684 -29.82 16.21 -4.55
CA VAL A 684 -28.64 16.18 -3.69
C VAL A 684 -28.91 15.30 -2.48
N TYR A 685 -27.99 14.37 -2.23
CA TYR A 685 -27.99 13.48 -1.08
C TYR A 685 -26.67 13.69 -0.33
N ALA A 686 -26.70 14.55 0.69
CA ALA A 686 -25.56 14.86 1.54
C ALA A 686 -25.62 13.95 2.77
N ARG A 687 -24.89 12.83 2.72
CA ARG A 687 -24.85 11.87 3.84
C ARG A 687 -23.51 11.91 4.54
N PHE A 688 -23.58 12.28 5.82
CA PHE A 688 -22.46 12.14 6.75
C PHE A 688 -22.39 10.69 7.21
N PHE A 689 -21.43 9.93 6.70
CA PHE A 689 -21.30 8.51 7.03
C PHE A 689 -20.46 8.32 8.29
N TYR A 690 -21.09 8.67 9.41
CA TYR A 690 -20.81 8.04 10.70
C TYR A 690 -21.88 7.02 11.10
N VAL A 691 -23.01 6.98 10.40
CA VAL A 691 -24.23 6.29 10.87
C VAL A 691 -24.40 4.87 10.31
N LEU A 692 -23.39 4.32 9.62
CA LEU A 692 -23.41 2.92 9.12
C LEU A 692 -24.66 2.63 8.25
N GLU A 693 -25.29 3.64 7.65
CA GLU A 693 -26.52 3.48 6.88
C GLU A 693 -26.24 2.81 5.53
N LYS A 694 -26.97 1.74 5.22
CA LYS A 694 -26.98 1.20 3.86
C LYS A 694 -27.59 2.25 2.94
N PHE A 695 -26.79 2.85 2.08
CA PHE A 695 -27.30 3.74 1.06
C PHE A 695 -27.71 2.93 -0.17
N ARG A 696 -29.01 2.84 -0.39
CA ARG A 696 -29.57 2.31 -1.62
C ARG A 696 -30.57 3.32 -2.17
N LEU A 697 -30.20 3.91 -3.29
CA LEU A 697 -31.01 4.91 -3.98
C LEU A 697 -31.59 4.30 -5.24
N ASN A 698 -32.91 4.21 -5.27
CA ASN A 698 -33.73 3.92 -6.44
C ASN A 698 -34.51 5.18 -6.83
N ILE A 699 -34.38 5.61 -8.08
CA ILE A 699 -35.12 6.71 -8.69
C ILE A 699 -35.87 6.17 -9.90
N ARG A 700 -37.17 6.46 -9.99
CA ARG A 700 -37.98 6.14 -11.17
C ARG A 700 -38.26 7.42 -11.95
N LEU A 701 -37.94 7.38 -13.24
CA LEU A 701 -38.12 8.47 -14.19
C LEU A 701 -39.06 8.00 -15.30
N ARG A 702 -39.93 8.89 -15.78
CA ARG A 702 -40.74 8.71 -16.98
C ARG A 702 -40.12 9.51 -18.13
N LEU A 703 -39.98 8.86 -19.29
CA LEU A 703 -39.44 9.44 -20.51
C LEU A 703 -40.39 10.43 -21.19
#